data_AF-A0A7C8IAF0-F1
#
_entry.id   AF-A0A7C8IAF0-F1
#
_cell.length_a   1.000
_cell.length_b   1.000
_cell.length_c   1.000
_cell.angle_alpha   90.00
_cell.angle_beta   90.00
_cell.angle_gamma   90.00
#
_symmetry.space_group_name_H-M   'P 1'
#
loop_
_entity.id
_entity.type
_entity.pdbx_description
1 polymer ?
#
loop_
_entity_poly.entity_id
_entity_poly.type
_entity_poly.pdbx_seq_one_letter_code
_entity_poly.pdbx_strand_id
1 'polypeptide(L)'
;MSELDSRFVKRGVWVDVEKGPVMGKTITANTQTGAFAIALLAIFSSLATAHLWHLATFAIHQVRANGRARDALFRQQQAILRTLPTPGALIADSLKLFWHWRSKKGISNALLRISLQVVLAVAFVAMTWAASIFSSLVVDTTNLQVLVSSPFCGFIDQTFENSNDIALTYTTVVDTVVEPFAEDCYLNANESLPARCDALIRPQNLFTTEKVDCPFDSSMCVGNDKPAINIDSGLIDLNEFGLNLQKQDRVQFRKSTTCTVLPTENRTTIISASDFQELNRPALPQEELLLMHYGDVLHYEYWKNATFLWPLTGANTTSKFDVRASFAYGSEELRDNGTQVLLPEMQRDDADISFKMIAKNYIMYRETNEDPVFSAHKTHPIITNMGQTGDRYYSDFPTSVIACSQQFQYCVAQKKGKPICSSLSGLPVTLTHANFPAANDVQLALLQVLMTSSVVFDQTTSKTLDAQAANWDGEITSLPNNQWEKEVIRWEAIAWAGIQSLITDYAIGPSQRDPRVAAYVRPASTPSEKTLCASQKMQKSGNFVNINVFGLSLIISFALVIVTLDIALLKLLVFISGFRRLTGLSSRLNRWTQDGVLQLQRRAYEAQGKGSWVNFDDDVPLTREEEALGDLPVESVSLEGVLVGMGMRMDLGSGDSGRGSGEEVFSPRALRNAKTWATQDTIVACSPMASKESGLKG
;
A
#
# COMPACT_ATOMS: atom_id res chain seq x y z
N MET A 1 -15.95 -5.19 10.02
CA MET A 1 -15.95 -4.02 9.11
C MET A 1 -15.86 -4.46 7.65
N SER A 2 -16.37 -3.69 6.70
CA SER A 2 -16.34 -4.03 5.26
C SER A 2 -15.37 -3.15 4.47
N GLU A 3 -14.89 -3.68 3.35
CA GLU A 3 -14.12 -2.92 2.38
C GLU A 3 -14.89 -1.68 1.89
N LEU A 4 -14.16 -0.60 1.58
CA LEU A 4 -14.73 0.64 1.04
C LEU A 4 -15.49 0.38 -0.26
N ASP A 5 -16.72 0.85 -0.36
CA ASP A 5 -17.50 0.81 -1.59
C ASP A 5 -16.78 1.60 -2.72
N SER A 6 -16.67 0.98 -3.89
CA SER A 6 -16.02 1.54 -5.08
C SER A 6 -16.54 2.93 -5.49
N ARG A 7 -17.78 3.29 -5.12
CA ARG A 7 -18.35 4.64 -5.38
C ARG A 7 -17.74 5.74 -4.50
N PHE A 8 -17.17 5.38 -3.36
CA PHE A 8 -16.54 6.32 -2.41
C PHE A 8 -15.01 6.37 -2.54
N VAL A 9 -14.44 5.71 -3.55
CA VAL A 9 -13.00 5.79 -3.85
C VAL A 9 -12.70 7.10 -4.58
N LYS A 10 -11.82 7.92 -4.02
CA LYS A 10 -11.32 9.12 -4.70
C LYS A 10 -10.54 8.72 -5.95
N ARG A 11 -11.02 9.15 -7.11
CA ARG A 11 -10.31 8.98 -8.39
C ARG A 11 -9.54 10.26 -8.72
N GLY A 12 -8.41 10.10 -9.41
CA GLY A 12 -7.54 11.21 -9.80
C GLY A 12 -6.37 11.42 -8.83
N VAL A 13 -5.79 12.61 -8.87
CA VAL A 13 -4.55 12.95 -8.17
C VAL A 13 -4.80 13.18 -6.68
N TRP A 14 -3.96 12.57 -5.85
CA TRP A 14 -3.83 12.90 -4.42
C TRP A 14 -2.38 12.65 -3.97
N VAL A 15 -2.07 12.99 -2.72
CA VAL A 15 -0.73 12.84 -2.16
C VAL A 15 -0.81 11.96 -0.95
N ASP A 16 -0.12 10.82 -0.97
CA ASP A 16 0.17 10.03 0.21
C ASP A 16 1.26 10.74 1.01
N VAL A 17 0.86 11.32 2.14
CA VAL A 17 1.72 12.19 2.94
C VAL A 17 2.90 11.41 3.53
N GLU A 18 2.73 10.13 3.81
CA GLU A 18 3.79 9.26 4.35
C GLU A 18 4.93 9.05 3.35
N LYS A 19 4.59 8.94 2.06
CA LYS A 19 5.56 8.82 0.96
C LYS A 19 6.14 10.18 0.54
N GLY A 20 5.72 11.28 1.17
CA GLY A 20 6.23 12.62 0.94
C GLY A 20 5.67 13.32 -0.32
N PRO A 21 6.02 14.60 -0.54
CA PRO A 21 5.36 15.45 -1.53
C PRO A 21 5.69 15.11 -2.99
N VAL A 22 6.74 14.31 -3.24
CA VAL A 22 7.17 13.91 -4.58
C VAL A 22 6.80 12.46 -4.86
N MET A 23 7.34 11.52 -4.07
CA MET A 23 7.10 10.09 -4.25
C MET A 23 5.68 9.66 -3.85
N GLY A 24 5.01 10.43 -2.98
CA GLY A 24 3.63 10.17 -2.58
C GLY A 24 2.57 10.71 -3.54
N LYS A 25 2.93 11.49 -4.57
CA LYS A 25 1.97 11.94 -5.59
C LYS A 25 1.48 10.73 -6.37
N THR A 26 0.21 10.43 -6.21
CA THR A 26 -0.42 9.21 -6.74
C THR A 26 -1.68 9.57 -7.50
N ILE A 27 -1.96 8.86 -8.59
CA ILE A 27 -3.23 8.90 -9.30
C ILE A 27 -3.96 7.57 -9.03
N THR A 28 -5.10 7.64 -8.35
CA THR A 28 -5.97 6.47 -8.24
C THR A 28 -6.87 6.39 -9.48
N ALA A 29 -6.80 5.27 -10.19
CA ALA A 29 -7.57 5.02 -11.40
C ALA A 29 -8.16 3.60 -11.38
N ASN A 30 -9.02 3.27 -12.35
CA ASN A 30 -9.50 1.90 -12.50
C ASN A 30 -8.41 1.00 -13.12
N THR A 31 -8.60 -0.32 -13.01
CA THR A 31 -7.67 -1.31 -13.57
C THR A 31 -7.46 -1.16 -15.08
N GLN A 32 -8.49 -0.75 -15.82
CA GLN A 32 -8.40 -0.53 -17.28
C GLN A 32 -7.44 0.62 -17.62
N THR A 33 -7.58 1.78 -16.97
CA THR A 33 -6.66 2.91 -17.11
C THR A 33 -5.26 2.56 -16.62
N GLY A 34 -5.15 1.75 -15.56
CA GLY A 34 -3.89 1.18 -15.10
C GLY A 34 -3.17 0.37 -16.18
N ALA A 35 -3.89 -0.54 -16.85
CA ALA A 35 -3.33 -1.34 -17.94
C ALA A 35 -2.85 -0.48 -19.11
N PHE A 36 -3.59 0.58 -19.47
CA PHE A 36 -3.14 1.53 -20.48
C PHE A 36 -1.87 2.28 -20.04
N ALA A 37 -1.76 2.69 -18.77
CA ALA A 37 -0.57 3.34 -18.25
C ALA A 37 0.65 2.42 -18.28
N ILE A 38 0.50 1.15 -17.87
CA ILE A 38 1.58 0.15 -17.94
C ILE A 38 2.04 -0.05 -19.39
N ALA A 39 1.11 -0.23 -20.33
CA ALA A 39 1.44 -0.39 -21.74
C ALA A 39 2.20 0.82 -22.31
N LEU A 40 1.73 2.03 -21.99
CA LEU A 40 2.35 3.27 -22.42
C LEU A 40 3.77 3.42 -21.86
N LEU A 41 3.97 3.11 -20.58
CA LEU A 41 5.28 3.15 -19.92
C LEU A 41 6.27 2.14 -20.51
N ALA A 42 5.81 0.94 -20.85
CA ALA A 42 6.63 -0.06 -21.52
C ALA A 42 7.07 0.39 -22.92
N ILE A 43 6.18 1.03 -23.69
CA ILE A 43 6.49 1.60 -25.01
C ILE A 43 7.53 2.71 -24.88
N PHE A 44 7.34 3.66 -23.97
CA PHE A 44 8.30 4.75 -23.76
C PHE A 44 9.66 4.25 -23.28
N SER A 45 9.69 3.27 -22.37
CA SER A 45 10.95 2.67 -21.89
C SER A 45 11.71 1.94 -23.01
N SER A 46 10.99 1.20 -23.85
CA SER A 46 11.57 0.51 -25.01
C SER A 46 12.12 1.51 -26.03
N LEU A 47 11.36 2.57 -26.32
CA LEU A 47 11.76 3.63 -27.22
C LEU A 47 13.00 4.38 -26.70
N ALA A 48 13.01 4.76 -25.41
CA ALA A 48 14.12 5.44 -24.77
C ALA A 48 15.42 4.60 -24.85
N THR A 49 15.34 3.31 -24.52
CA THR A 49 16.52 2.43 -24.54
C THR A 49 17.05 2.17 -25.96
N ALA A 50 16.16 2.07 -26.95
CA ALA A 50 16.56 1.98 -28.35
C ALA A 50 17.34 3.23 -28.78
N HIS A 51 16.79 4.44 -28.59
CA HIS A 51 17.46 5.69 -28.95
C HIS A 51 18.73 5.95 -28.13
N LEU A 52 18.76 5.55 -26.85
CA LEU A 52 19.98 5.59 -26.05
C LEU A 52 21.07 4.69 -26.63
N TRP A 53 20.70 3.52 -27.15
CA TRP A 53 21.62 2.62 -27.84
C TRP A 53 22.13 3.22 -29.17
N HIS A 54 21.28 3.89 -29.94
CA HIS A 54 21.69 4.63 -31.14
C HIS A 54 22.76 5.68 -30.80
N LEU A 55 22.53 6.47 -29.76
CA LEU A 55 23.50 7.45 -29.26
C LEU A 55 24.82 6.80 -28.80
N ALA A 56 24.74 5.67 -28.08
CA ALA A 56 25.92 4.94 -27.61
C ALA A 56 26.75 4.36 -28.76
N THR A 57 26.10 3.70 -29.74
CA THR A 57 26.76 3.15 -30.93
C THR A 57 27.40 4.24 -31.78
N PHE A 58 26.71 5.37 -31.96
CA PHE A 58 27.28 6.56 -32.59
C PHE A 58 28.52 7.06 -31.83
N ALA A 59 28.44 7.22 -30.51
CA ALA A 59 29.57 7.69 -29.70
C ALA A 59 30.78 6.74 -29.80
N ILE A 60 30.56 5.42 -29.72
CA ILE A 60 31.61 4.41 -29.87
C ILE A 60 32.24 4.49 -31.26
N HIS A 61 31.42 4.68 -32.30
CA HIS A 61 31.91 4.90 -33.65
C HIS A 61 32.80 6.16 -33.70
N GLN A 62 32.31 7.30 -33.20
CA GLN A 62 33.05 8.57 -33.21
C GLN A 62 34.37 8.51 -32.44
N VAL A 63 34.44 7.80 -31.31
CA VAL A 63 35.69 7.61 -30.55
C VAL A 63 36.70 6.78 -31.34
N ARG A 64 36.22 5.76 -32.07
CA ARG A 64 37.03 4.84 -32.86
C ARG A 64 37.46 5.39 -34.22
N ALA A 65 36.72 6.35 -34.78
CA ALA A 65 36.95 6.97 -36.09
C ALA A 65 38.15 7.96 -36.11
N ASN A 66 39.31 7.56 -35.59
CA ASN A 66 40.51 8.41 -35.47
C ASN A 66 41.38 8.50 -36.74
N GLY A 67 41.09 7.69 -37.77
CA GLY A 67 41.74 7.81 -39.08
C GLY A 67 43.05 7.07 -39.25
N ARG A 68 43.53 6.43 -38.18
CA ARG A 68 44.76 5.64 -38.24
C ARG A 68 44.55 4.39 -39.10
N ALA A 69 45.60 3.92 -39.75
CA ALA A 69 45.59 2.63 -40.42
C ALA A 69 45.29 1.53 -39.39
N ARG A 70 44.36 0.63 -39.72
CA ARG A 70 43.87 -0.45 -38.85
C ARG A 70 43.54 -1.66 -39.72
N ASP A 71 43.47 -2.82 -39.08
CA ASP A 71 43.14 -4.09 -39.75
C ASP A 71 41.68 -4.17 -40.23
N ALA A 72 41.40 -5.17 -41.07
CA ALA A 72 40.08 -5.39 -41.64
C ALA A 72 39.00 -5.64 -40.58
N LEU A 73 39.33 -6.38 -39.51
CA LEU A 73 38.41 -6.63 -38.40
C LEU A 73 37.93 -5.32 -37.75
N PHE A 74 38.84 -4.38 -37.49
CA PHE A 74 38.46 -3.08 -36.93
C PHE A 74 37.56 -2.27 -37.88
N ARG A 75 37.82 -2.32 -39.19
CA ARG A 75 37.02 -1.61 -40.20
C ARG A 75 35.64 -2.22 -40.39
N GLN A 76 35.53 -3.55 -40.37
CA GLN A 76 34.25 -4.26 -40.39
C GLN A 76 33.41 -3.90 -39.16
N GLN A 77 34.01 -3.82 -37.97
CA GLN A 77 33.32 -3.36 -36.76
C GLN A 77 32.82 -1.90 -36.87
N GLN A 78 33.59 -1.00 -37.51
CA GLN A 78 33.13 0.38 -37.76
C GLN A 78 31.94 0.42 -38.73
N ALA A 79 32.01 -0.32 -39.83
CA ALA A 79 30.92 -0.40 -40.80
C ALA A 79 29.64 -0.96 -40.16
N ILE A 80 29.74 -2.01 -39.33
CA ILE A 80 28.59 -2.55 -38.58
C ILE A 80 28.04 -1.50 -37.61
N LEU A 81 28.87 -0.76 -36.86
CA LEU A 81 28.35 0.28 -35.95
C LEU A 81 27.58 1.38 -36.69
N ARG A 82 27.95 1.69 -37.94
CA ARG A 82 27.29 2.71 -38.76
C ARG A 82 25.90 2.30 -39.26
N THR A 83 25.60 1.01 -39.32
CA THR A 83 24.24 0.53 -39.64
C THR A 83 23.25 0.73 -38.49
N LEU A 84 23.73 1.23 -37.34
CA LEU A 84 22.94 1.38 -36.11
C LEU A 84 22.18 0.08 -35.76
N PRO A 85 22.90 -1.06 -35.67
CA PRO A 85 22.28 -2.36 -35.46
C PRO A 85 21.61 -2.38 -34.09
N THR A 86 20.50 -3.11 -33.94
CA THR A 86 19.96 -3.37 -32.60
C THR A 86 21.01 -4.11 -31.75
N PRO A 87 20.97 -4.04 -30.41
CA PRO A 87 21.94 -4.74 -29.57
C PRO A 87 22.08 -6.23 -29.90
N GLY A 88 20.95 -6.91 -30.16
CA GLY A 88 20.92 -8.31 -30.59
C GLY A 88 21.61 -8.55 -31.94
N ALA A 89 21.37 -7.68 -32.93
CA ALA A 89 22.03 -7.77 -34.23
C ALA A 89 23.55 -7.56 -34.10
N LEU A 90 23.99 -6.60 -33.27
CA LEU A 90 25.42 -6.39 -33.03
C LEU A 90 26.09 -7.62 -32.40
N ILE A 91 25.42 -8.31 -31.49
CA ILE A 91 25.91 -9.57 -30.90
C ILE A 91 26.05 -10.64 -31.98
N ALA A 92 25.01 -10.83 -32.80
CA ALA A 92 25.01 -11.83 -33.87
C ALA A 92 26.13 -11.56 -34.90
N ASP A 93 26.27 -10.32 -35.36
CA ASP A 93 27.32 -9.96 -36.33
C ASP A 93 28.72 -10.01 -35.72
N SER A 94 28.86 -9.68 -34.44
CA SER A 94 30.09 -9.86 -33.68
C SER A 94 30.50 -11.33 -33.56
N LEU A 95 29.55 -12.24 -33.35
CA LEU A 95 29.80 -13.68 -33.34
C LEU A 95 30.21 -14.21 -34.72
N LYS A 96 29.57 -13.72 -35.79
CA LYS A 96 29.99 -14.03 -37.18
C LYS A 96 31.44 -13.58 -37.42
N LEU A 97 31.79 -12.35 -37.03
CA LEU A 97 33.17 -11.86 -37.14
C LEU A 97 34.13 -12.73 -36.33
N PHE A 98 33.81 -13.02 -35.07
CA PHE A 98 34.63 -13.89 -34.23
C PHE A 98 34.89 -15.25 -34.90
N TRP A 99 33.85 -15.89 -35.43
CA TRP A 99 33.96 -17.22 -36.03
C TRP A 99 34.90 -17.28 -37.23
N HIS A 100 34.91 -16.23 -38.06
CA HIS A 100 35.77 -16.15 -39.24
C HIS A 100 37.20 -15.72 -38.91
N TRP A 101 37.37 -14.88 -37.89
CA TRP A 101 38.68 -14.32 -37.53
C TRP A 101 39.43 -15.12 -36.45
N ARG A 102 38.78 -16.06 -35.72
CA ARG A 102 39.39 -16.83 -34.61
C ARG A 102 40.59 -17.70 -34.98
N SER A 103 40.66 -18.18 -36.22
CA SER A 103 41.71 -19.13 -36.67
C SER A 103 42.71 -18.50 -37.66
N LYS A 104 42.61 -17.18 -37.92
CA LYS A 104 43.48 -16.50 -38.89
C LYS A 104 44.82 -16.13 -38.25
N LYS A 105 45.93 -16.67 -38.79
CA LYS A 105 47.30 -16.30 -38.41
C LYS A 105 47.52 -14.80 -38.67
N GLY A 106 48.05 -14.08 -37.67
CA GLY A 106 48.37 -12.65 -37.77
C GLY A 106 47.40 -11.70 -37.02
N ILE A 107 46.26 -12.19 -36.55
CA ILE A 107 45.33 -11.39 -35.72
C ILE A 107 45.37 -11.89 -34.28
N SER A 108 46.03 -11.14 -33.40
CA SER A 108 46.05 -11.46 -31.98
C SER A 108 44.76 -11.02 -31.28
N ASN A 109 44.23 -11.91 -30.43
CA ASN A 109 43.14 -11.66 -29.48
C ASN A 109 41.82 -11.18 -30.10
N ALA A 110 41.34 -11.82 -31.17
CA ALA A 110 40.05 -11.51 -31.80
C ALA A 110 38.87 -11.49 -30.80
N LEU A 111 38.87 -12.40 -29.83
CA LEU A 111 37.87 -12.46 -28.75
C LEU A 111 37.87 -11.20 -27.88
N LEU A 112 39.05 -10.72 -27.46
CA LEU A 112 39.18 -9.53 -26.61
C LEU A 112 38.78 -8.25 -27.35
N ARG A 113 38.98 -8.20 -28.68
CA ARG A 113 38.62 -7.02 -29.50
C ARG A 113 37.12 -6.92 -29.78
N ILE A 114 36.39 -8.03 -29.66
CA ILE A 114 34.95 -8.11 -29.87
C ILE A 114 34.20 -8.04 -28.52
N SER A 115 34.83 -8.53 -27.44
CA SER A 115 34.20 -8.67 -26.12
C SER A 115 33.62 -7.37 -25.60
N LEU A 116 34.30 -6.23 -25.71
CA LEU A 116 33.79 -4.95 -25.20
C LEU A 116 32.45 -4.55 -25.85
N GLN A 117 32.32 -4.72 -27.18
CA GLN A 117 31.09 -4.38 -27.90
C GLN A 117 29.96 -5.35 -27.57
N VAL A 118 30.28 -6.64 -27.45
CA VAL A 118 29.30 -7.69 -27.09
C VAL A 118 28.83 -7.52 -25.65
N VAL A 119 29.73 -7.28 -24.70
CA VAL A 119 29.39 -7.03 -23.29
C VAL A 119 28.48 -5.81 -23.18
N LEU A 120 28.80 -4.73 -23.89
CA LEU A 120 27.94 -3.55 -23.91
C LEU A 120 26.57 -3.83 -24.53
N ALA A 121 26.52 -4.54 -25.66
CA ALA A 121 25.25 -4.91 -26.30
C ALA A 121 24.39 -5.80 -25.39
N VAL A 122 24.99 -6.80 -24.72
CA VAL A 122 24.31 -7.65 -23.74
C VAL A 122 23.79 -6.81 -22.57
N ALA A 123 24.59 -5.87 -22.07
CA ALA A 123 24.16 -4.95 -21.01
C ALA A 123 22.97 -4.10 -21.44
N PHE A 124 22.93 -3.63 -22.69
CA PHE A 124 21.78 -2.89 -23.23
C PHE A 124 20.54 -3.77 -23.43
N VAL A 125 20.69 -5.03 -23.86
CA VAL A 125 19.56 -5.98 -23.90
C VAL A 125 18.98 -6.17 -22.50
N ALA A 126 19.85 -6.42 -21.50
CA ALA A 126 19.44 -6.57 -20.12
C ALA A 126 18.78 -5.28 -19.58
N MET A 127 19.32 -4.12 -19.92
CA MET A 127 18.76 -2.81 -19.55
C MET A 127 17.38 -2.58 -20.18
N THR A 128 17.17 -2.92 -21.46
CA THR A 128 15.86 -2.81 -22.12
C THR A 128 14.83 -3.70 -21.43
N TRP A 129 15.19 -4.96 -21.13
CA TRP A 129 14.27 -5.88 -20.44
C TRP A 129 13.95 -5.40 -19.03
N ALA A 130 14.98 -5.01 -18.27
CA ALA A 130 14.81 -4.48 -16.92
C ALA A 130 13.95 -3.22 -16.93
N ALA A 131 14.24 -2.23 -17.78
CA ALA A 131 13.48 -0.99 -17.87
C ALA A 131 12.00 -1.26 -18.21
N SER A 132 11.73 -2.14 -19.17
CA SER A 132 10.34 -2.48 -19.55
C SER A 132 9.60 -3.19 -18.42
N ILE A 133 10.21 -4.15 -17.72
CA ILE A 133 9.57 -4.86 -16.59
C ILE A 133 9.39 -3.91 -15.40
N PHE A 134 10.44 -3.23 -14.97
CA PHE A 134 10.37 -2.35 -13.80
C PHE A 134 9.48 -1.12 -14.02
N SER A 135 9.18 -0.75 -15.28
CA SER A 135 8.20 0.30 -15.57
C SER A 135 6.80 0.00 -15.01
N SER A 136 6.45 -1.29 -14.82
CA SER A 136 5.18 -1.68 -14.21
C SER A 136 5.13 -1.38 -12.70
N LEU A 137 6.27 -1.25 -12.01
CA LEU A 137 6.31 -0.88 -10.59
C LEU A 137 5.86 0.55 -10.32
N VAL A 138 5.69 1.36 -11.37
CA VAL A 138 5.05 2.69 -11.27
C VAL A 138 3.55 2.55 -10.96
N VAL A 139 2.95 1.39 -11.23
CA VAL A 139 1.54 1.11 -10.99
C VAL A 139 1.40 0.06 -9.90
N ASP A 140 1.00 0.50 -8.72
CA ASP A 140 0.65 -0.38 -7.62
C ASP A 140 -0.72 -1.02 -7.86
N THR A 141 -0.84 -2.32 -7.59
CA THR A 141 -2.08 -3.11 -7.73
C THR A 141 -2.38 -3.99 -6.50
N THR A 142 -1.43 -4.10 -5.57
CA THR A 142 -1.50 -4.94 -4.38
C THR A 142 -1.50 -4.06 -3.13
N ASN A 143 -2.23 -4.45 -2.08
CA ASN A 143 -2.37 -3.70 -0.83
C ASN A 143 -2.61 -2.21 -1.05
N LEU A 144 -3.59 -1.92 -1.92
CA LEU A 144 -3.87 -0.58 -2.41
C LEU A 144 -4.54 0.26 -1.33
N GLN A 145 -3.80 1.25 -0.83
CA GLN A 145 -4.40 2.32 -0.05
C GLN A 145 -5.03 3.36 -0.96
N VAL A 146 -6.31 3.63 -0.78
CA VAL A 146 -7.05 4.65 -1.52
C VAL A 146 -7.60 5.71 -0.57
N LEU A 147 -7.77 6.92 -1.07
CA LEU A 147 -8.38 8.00 -0.31
C LEU A 147 -9.92 7.92 -0.42
N VAL A 148 -10.61 8.12 0.70
CA VAL A 148 -12.07 8.18 0.76
C VAL A 148 -12.57 9.50 0.16
N SER A 149 -13.68 9.43 -0.56
CA SER A 149 -14.39 10.57 -1.15
C SER A 149 -15.89 10.28 -1.14
N SER A 150 -16.59 10.75 -0.09
CA SER A 150 -18.04 10.62 0.04
C SER A 150 -18.73 11.99 0.15
N PRO A 151 -19.90 12.19 -0.48
CA PRO A 151 -20.71 13.37 -0.27
C PRO A 151 -21.47 13.37 1.07
N PHE A 152 -21.47 12.25 1.80
CA PHE A 152 -22.25 12.07 3.03
C PHE A 152 -21.43 12.30 4.32
N CYS A 153 -20.19 12.77 4.19
CA CYS A 153 -19.31 13.03 5.33
C CYS A 153 -19.98 13.96 6.36
N GLY A 154 -19.91 13.60 7.63
CA GLY A 154 -20.56 14.36 8.68
C GLY A 154 -20.34 13.78 10.09
N PHE A 155 -20.73 14.58 11.07
CA PHE A 155 -20.64 14.28 12.49
C PHE A 155 -21.93 13.63 12.97
N ILE A 156 -21.81 12.69 13.91
CA ILE A 156 -22.92 12.31 14.77
C ILE A 156 -23.07 13.41 15.81
N ASP A 157 -24.24 14.05 15.86
CA ASP A 157 -24.56 15.07 16.86
C ASP A 157 -25.08 14.37 18.11
N GLN A 158 -24.15 14.07 19.02
CA GLN A 158 -24.48 13.38 20.26
C GLN A 158 -25.02 14.37 21.28
N THR A 159 -26.34 14.36 21.44
CA THR A 159 -27.06 15.09 22.49
C THR A 159 -27.69 14.08 23.47
N PHE A 160 -28.10 14.58 24.64
CA PHE A 160 -28.85 13.76 25.60
C PHE A 160 -30.12 13.15 24.97
N GLU A 161 -30.85 13.93 24.15
CA GLU A 161 -32.07 13.50 23.47
C GLU A 161 -31.82 12.36 22.47
N ASN A 162 -30.73 12.43 21.71
CA ASN A 162 -30.43 11.45 20.66
C ASN A 162 -29.62 10.25 21.15
N SER A 163 -29.13 10.27 22.39
CA SER A 163 -28.23 9.24 22.95
C SER A 163 -28.81 7.82 22.86
N ASN A 164 -30.08 7.65 23.23
CA ASN A 164 -30.79 6.38 23.14
C ASN A 164 -30.99 5.93 21.69
N ASP A 165 -31.33 6.85 20.79
CA ASP A 165 -31.52 6.52 19.38
C ASP A 165 -30.19 6.14 18.72
N ILE A 166 -29.09 6.85 19.02
CA ILE A 166 -27.73 6.50 18.59
C ILE A 166 -27.36 5.11 19.10
N ALA A 167 -27.65 4.81 20.37
CA ALA A 167 -27.39 3.49 20.95
C ALA A 167 -28.20 2.39 20.26
N LEU A 168 -29.51 2.59 20.06
CA LEU A 168 -30.43 1.57 19.52
C LEU A 168 -30.33 1.37 18.01
N THR A 169 -29.95 2.40 17.25
CA THR A 169 -29.92 2.33 15.77
C THR A 169 -28.50 2.25 15.22
N TYR A 170 -27.66 3.23 15.51
CA TYR A 170 -26.31 3.29 14.94
C TYR A 170 -25.37 2.29 15.61
N THR A 171 -25.29 2.32 16.94
CA THR A 171 -24.33 1.51 17.71
C THR A 171 -24.63 0.02 17.55
N THR A 172 -25.90 -0.40 17.62
CA THR A 172 -26.29 -1.80 17.37
C THR A 172 -25.84 -2.32 16.01
N VAL A 173 -25.93 -1.51 14.94
CA VAL A 173 -25.45 -1.91 13.60
C VAL A 173 -23.93 -1.97 13.56
N VAL A 174 -23.25 -1.00 14.18
CA VAL A 174 -21.79 -0.93 14.22
C VAL A 174 -21.19 -2.07 15.07
N ASP A 175 -21.82 -2.46 16.17
CA ASP A 175 -21.37 -3.55 17.04
C ASP A 175 -21.26 -4.88 16.29
N THR A 176 -22.21 -5.18 15.38
CA THR A 176 -22.19 -6.41 14.57
C THR A 176 -20.94 -6.56 13.70
N VAL A 177 -20.20 -5.48 13.47
CA VAL A 177 -18.99 -5.46 12.65
C VAL A 177 -17.73 -5.03 13.41
N VAL A 178 -17.88 -4.40 14.57
CA VAL A 178 -16.78 -3.94 15.44
C VAL A 178 -16.30 -5.06 16.35
N GLU A 179 -17.22 -5.78 17.03
CA GLU A 179 -16.83 -6.90 17.90
C GLU A 179 -16.01 -7.96 17.17
N PRO A 180 -16.47 -8.53 16.03
CA PRO A 180 -15.67 -9.52 15.32
C PRO A 180 -14.38 -8.92 14.71
N PHE A 181 -14.34 -7.61 14.45
CA PHE A 181 -13.11 -6.96 13.98
C PHE A 181 -12.08 -6.83 15.12
N ALA A 182 -12.51 -6.47 16.33
CA ALA A 182 -11.64 -6.40 17.49
C ALA A 182 -11.05 -7.79 17.82
N GLU A 183 -11.88 -8.82 17.81
CA GLU A 183 -11.45 -10.21 18.05
C GLU A 183 -10.45 -10.68 16.99
N ASP A 184 -10.82 -10.60 15.71
CA ASP A 184 -10.00 -11.12 14.61
C ASP A 184 -8.72 -10.30 14.38
N CYS A 185 -8.76 -8.98 14.61
CA CYS A 185 -7.73 -8.06 14.11
C CYS A 185 -6.91 -7.37 15.20
N TYR A 186 -7.38 -7.30 16.45
CA TYR A 186 -6.62 -6.71 17.55
C TYR A 186 -6.18 -7.73 18.61
N LEU A 187 -7.00 -8.74 18.90
CA LEU A 187 -6.69 -9.75 19.91
C LEU A 187 -5.93 -10.96 19.32
N ASN A 188 -6.27 -11.38 18.10
CA ASN A 188 -5.69 -12.59 17.46
C ASN A 188 -4.43 -12.31 16.62
N ALA A 189 -3.35 -11.84 17.26
CA ALA A 189 -2.10 -11.46 16.56
C ALA A 189 -1.25 -12.64 16.02
N ASN A 190 -1.53 -13.87 16.42
CA ASN A 190 -0.66 -15.04 16.18
C ASN A 190 -1.06 -15.91 14.97
N GLU A 191 -2.16 -15.58 14.29
CA GLU A 191 -2.66 -16.32 13.12
C GLU A 191 -2.57 -15.47 11.85
N SER A 192 -2.65 -16.12 10.67
CA SER A 192 -2.80 -15.39 9.41
C SER A 192 -4.11 -14.58 9.46
N LEU A 193 -3.99 -13.26 9.52
CA LEU A 193 -5.14 -12.38 9.71
C LEU A 193 -6.18 -12.55 8.59
N PRO A 194 -7.48 -12.61 8.93
CA PRO A 194 -8.54 -12.66 7.93
C PRO A 194 -8.57 -11.41 7.04
N ALA A 195 -9.06 -11.53 5.81
CA ALA A 195 -9.12 -10.41 4.84
C ALA A 195 -9.89 -9.16 5.34
N ARG A 196 -10.80 -9.30 6.29
CA ARG A 196 -11.50 -8.15 6.92
C ARG A 196 -10.57 -7.23 7.69
N CYS A 197 -9.44 -7.75 8.17
CA CYS A 197 -8.44 -6.98 8.90
C CYS A 197 -7.65 -6.04 7.99
N ASP A 198 -7.75 -6.24 6.67
CA ASP A 198 -7.21 -5.31 5.70
C ASP A 198 -8.17 -4.16 5.40
N ALA A 199 -9.47 -4.23 5.75
CA ALA A 199 -10.43 -3.17 5.40
C ALA A 199 -10.02 -1.79 5.95
N LEU A 200 -9.39 -1.76 7.12
CA LEU A 200 -8.85 -0.55 7.76
C LEU A 200 -7.34 -0.64 7.95
N ILE A 201 -6.68 0.52 7.97
CA ILE A 201 -5.27 0.64 8.32
C ILE A 201 -5.17 0.57 9.85
N ARG A 202 -4.35 -0.34 10.39
CA ARG A 202 -4.24 -0.60 11.83
C ARG A 202 -2.82 -0.30 12.35
N PRO A 203 -2.68 0.13 13.61
CA PRO A 203 -1.39 0.20 14.29
C PRO A 203 -0.83 -1.21 14.52
N GLN A 204 0.49 -1.33 14.68
CA GLN A 204 1.14 -2.61 14.96
C GLN A 204 0.75 -3.15 16.33
N ASN A 205 0.75 -2.28 17.35
CA ASN A 205 0.33 -2.58 18.71
C ASN A 205 -0.71 -1.55 19.12
N LEU A 206 -1.87 -2.01 19.59
CA LEU A 206 -2.96 -1.13 19.99
C LEU A 206 -2.80 -0.61 21.42
N PHE A 207 -2.41 -1.48 22.36
CA PHE A 207 -2.18 -1.11 23.76
C PHE A 207 -1.29 -2.14 24.46
N THR A 208 -0.85 -1.76 25.65
CA THR A 208 -0.12 -2.61 26.61
C THR A 208 -0.95 -2.80 27.87
N THR A 209 -0.72 -3.91 28.57
CA THR A 209 -1.47 -4.26 29.78
C THR A 209 -0.51 -4.49 30.95
N GLU A 210 -0.85 -3.97 32.13
CA GLU A 210 -0.07 -4.13 33.35
C GLU A 210 -0.98 -4.26 34.58
N LYS A 211 -0.58 -5.08 35.56
CA LYS A 211 -1.22 -5.10 36.89
C LYS A 211 -0.72 -3.94 37.74
N VAL A 212 -1.66 -3.18 38.31
CA VAL A 212 -1.40 -1.93 39.04
C VAL A 212 -2.20 -1.87 40.35
N ASP A 213 -1.85 -0.91 41.19
CA ASP A 213 -2.57 -0.64 42.45
C ASP A 213 -4.01 -0.16 42.19
N CYS A 214 -4.84 -0.25 43.23
CA CYS A 214 -6.23 0.19 43.19
C CYS A 214 -6.33 1.65 42.71
N PRO A 215 -7.15 1.95 41.68
CA PRO A 215 -7.32 3.33 41.19
C PRO A 215 -8.24 4.17 42.10
N PHE A 216 -8.83 3.57 43.13
CA PHE A 216 -9.75 4.21 44.08
C PHE A 216 -9.21 4.08 45.50
N ASP A 217 -10.01 4.46 46.50
CA ASP A 217 -9.71 4.08 47.87
C ASP A 217 -9.54 2.55 48.01
N SER A 218 -8.63 2.11 48.87
CA SER A 218 -8.35 0.68 49.09
C SER A 218 -9.58 -0.15 49.46
N SER A 219 -10.61 0.47 50.05
CA SER A 219 -11.88 -0.15 50.38
C SER A 219 -12.77 -0.46 49.16
N MET A 220 -12.40 -0.01 47.96
CA MET A 220 -13.17 -0.18 46.72
C MET A 220 -12.57 -1.21 45.76
N CYS A 221 -11.55 -1.97 46.19
CA CYS A 221 -10.89 -2.98 45.36
C CYS A 221 -10.86 -4.34 46.05
N VAL A 222 -11.16 -5.40 45.28
CA VAL A 222 -11.06 -6.78 45.73
C VAL A 222 -9.71 -7.37 45.33
N GLY A 223 -8.97 -7.93 46.29
CA GLY A 223 -7.69 -8.61 46.06
C GLY A 223 -6.51 -7.99 46.80
N ASN A 224 -5.42 -8.75 46.91
CA ASN A 224 -4.17 -8.31 47.54
C ASN A 224 -3.06 -8.19 46.48
N ASP A 225 -2.22 -7.16 46.60
CA ASP A 225 -1.10 -6.85 45.70
C ASP A 225 -1.53 -6.61 44.24
N LYS A 226 -1.60 -5.32 43.85
CA LYS A 226 -2.00 -4.86 42.51
C LYS A 226 -3.35 -5.46 42.01
N PRO A 227 -4.48 -5.12 42.67
CA PRO A 227 -5.80 -5.69 42.37
C PRO A 227 -6.41 -5.19 41.06
N ALA A 228 -5.80 -4.22 40.39
CA ALA A 228 -6.33 -3.60 39.18
C ALA A 228 -5.48 -3.91 37.94
N ILE A 229 -6.09 -3.78 36.77
CA ILE A 229 -5.41 -3.88 35.48
C ILE A 229 -5.45 -2.53 34.77
N ASN A 230 -4.30 -2.03 34.34
CA ASN A 230 -4.19 -0.86 33.47
C ASN A 230 -3.98 -1.30 32.02
N ILE A 231 -4.76 -0.72 31.12
CA ILE A 231 -4.64 -0.87 29.68
C ILE A 231 -4.32 0.49 29.10
N ASP A 232 -3.12 0.63 28.55
CA ASP A 232 -2.60 1.91 28.04
C ASP A 232 -2.19 1.78 26.58
N SER A 233 -2.82 2.60 25.73
CA SER A 233 -2.49 2.67 24.30
C SER A 233 -1.13 3.31 24.03
N GLY A 234 -0.61 4.09 24.98
CA GLY A 234 0.40 5.08 24.67
C GLY A 234 -0.13 6.14 23.68
N LEU A 235 0.75 6.99 23.17
CA LEU A 235 0.39 7.99 22.17
C LEU A 235 0.37 7.37 20.77
N ILE A 236 -0.83 7.22 20.19
CA ILE A 236 -1.03 6.74 18.82
C ILE A 236 -1.21 7.94 17.89
N ASP A 237 -0.42 8.04 16.82
CA ASP A 237 -0.67 9.01 15.75
C ASP A 237 -1.87 8.54 14.92
N LEU A 238 -2.92 9.36 14.78
CA LEU A 238 -4.13 8.93 14.07
C LEU A 238 -3.90 8.65 12.57
N ASN A 239 -2.76 9.06 12.00
CA ASN A 239 -2.37 8.57 10.69
C ASN A 239 -2.16 7.04 10.65
N GLU A 240 -1.81 6.41 11.78
CA GLU A 240 -1.73 4.96 11.92
C GLU A 240 -3.10 4.27 11.87
N PHE A 241 -4.19 5.03 12.10
CA PHE A 241 -5.57 4.59 11.86
C PHE A 241 -6.07 4.95 10.45
N GLY A 242 -5.17 5.38 9.57
CA GLY A 242 -5.44 5.64 8.16
C GLY A 242 -5.72 7.09 7.82
N LEU A 243 -5.57 8.06 8.72
CA LEU A 243 -5.61 9.47 8.32
C LEU A 243 -4.38 9.86 7.48
N ASN A 244 -4.57 10.76 6.53
CA ASN A 244 -3.55 11.25 5.60
C ASN A 244 -3.23 12.73 5.85
N LEU A 245 -2.96 13.07 7.10
CA LEU A 245 -2.73 14.46 7.52
C LEU A 245 -1.25 14.85 7.42
N GLN A 246 -1.03 16.10 7.03
CA GLN A 246 0.29 16.74 7.04
C GLN A 246 0.80 16.88 8.47
N LYS A 247 2.12 16.90 8.67
CA LYS A 247 2.75 16.93 10.01
C LYS A 247 2.16 17.97 10.97
N GLN A 248 1.80 19.14 10.46
CA GLN A 248 1.26 20.25 11.26
C GLN A 248 -0.23 20.08 11.64
N ASP A 249 -0.93 19.15 10.99
CA ASP A 249 -2.37 18.89 11.17
C ASP A 249 -2.61 17.57 11.92
N ARG A 250 -1.53 16.84 12.27
CA ARG A 250 -1.62 15.57 12.97
C ARG A 250 -2.08 15.74 14.40
N VAL A 251 -2.76 14.71 14.88
CA VAL A 251 -3.20 14.55 16.26
C VAL A 251 -2.72 13.18 16.72
N GLN A 252 -2.18 13.14 17.93
CA GLN A 252 -1.94 11.88 18.64
C GLN A 252 -2.93 11.75 19.78
N PHE A 253 -3.35 10.53 20.05
CA PHE A 253 -4.37 10.22 21.03
C PHE A 253 -3.90 9.08 21.92
N ARG A 254 -4.12 9.21 23.22
CA ARG A 254 -3.87 8.17 24.22
C ARG A 254 -5.11 7.98 25.07
N LYS A 255 -5.46 6.72 25.30
CA LYS A 255 -6.47 6.30 26.26
C LYS A 255 -5.82 5.34 27.25
N SER A 256 -5.98 5.63 28.54
CA SER A 256 -5.54 4.76 29.63
C SER A 256 -6.77 4.37 30.43
N THR A 257 -7.02 3.08 30.54
CA THR A 257 -8.17 2.52 31.26
C THR A 257 -7.64 1.64 32.39
N THR A 258 -7.92 1.99 33.64
CA THR A 258 -7.59 1.14 34.80
C THR A 258 -8.85 0.57 35.42
N CYS A 259 -8.98 -0.76 35.45
CA CYS A 259 -10.17 -1.45 35.93
C CYS A 259 -9.89 -2.31 37.16
N THR A 260 -10.89 -2.42 38.03
CA THR A 260 -10.87 -3.23 39.24
C THR A 260 -12.25 -3.83 39.53
N VAL A 261 -12.28 -4.93 40.27
CA VAL A 261 -13.52 -5.52 40.78
C VAL A 261 -13.91 -4.81 42.08
N LEU A 262 -15.17 -4.40 42.20
CA LEU A 262 -15.72 -3.75 43.38
C LEU A 262 -16.19 -4.78 44.42
N PRO A 263 -16.05 -4.48 45.72
CA PRO A 263 -16.52 -5.36 46.78
C PRO A 263 -18.03 -5.34 46.91
N THR A 264 -18.62 -6.53 47.10
CA THR A 264 -20.07 -6.70 47.32
C THR A 264 -20.46 -6.62 48.80
N GLU A 265 -19.54 -6.94 49.71
CA GLU A 265 -19.78 -6.92 51.15
C GLU A 265 -20.16 -5.50 51.64
N ASN A 266 -21.24 -5.39 52.42
CA ASN A 266 -21.79 -4.12 52.91
C ASN A 266 -22.17 -3.10 51.81
N ARG A 267 -22.23 -3.53 50.56
CA ARG A 267 -22.59 -2.70 49.39
C ARG A 267 -23.85 -3.18 48.68
N THR A 268 -24.60 -4.11 49.28
CA THR A 268 -25.84 -4.63 48.72
C THR A 268 -26.96 -4.74 49.74
N THR A 269 -28.19 -4.53 49.29
CA THR A 269 -29.41 -4.80 50.09
C THR A 269 -30.40 -5.61 49.27
N ILE A 270 -31.23 -6.40 49.96
CA ILE A 270 -32.33 -7.15 49.34
C ILE A 270 -33.63 -6.54 49.86
N ILE A 271 -34.53 -6.18 48.95
CA ILE A 271 -35.85 -5.65 49.26
C ILE A 271 -36.92 -6.43 48.51
N SER A 272 -38.17 -6.36 48.98
CA SER A 272 -39.29 -6.86 48.18
C SER A 272 -39.53 -5.94 46.99
N ALA A 273 -39.83 -6.52 45.83
CA ALA A 273 -40.16 -5.74 44.63
C ALA A 273 -41.39 -4.85 44.83
N SER A 274 -42.35 -5.24 45.69
CA SER A 274 -43.50 -4.39 46.01
C SER A 274 -43.12 -3.08 46.70
N ASP A 275 -41.96 -3.04 47.34
CA ASP A 275 -41.50 -1.90 48.14
C ASP A 275 -40.71 -0.90 47.27
N PHE A 276 -40.41 -1.27 46.02
CA PHE A 276 -39.66 -0.42 45.09
C PHE A 276 -40.61 0.44 44.23
N GLN A 277 -40.56 1.76 44.42
CA GLN A 277 -41.57 2.71 43.92
C GLN A 277 -41.58 2.92 42.38
N GLU A 278 -40.65 2.37 41.61
CA GLU A 278 -40.54 2.61 40.16
C GLU A 278 -40.14 1.39 39.33
N LEU A 279 -40.70 0.21 39.63
CA LEU A 279 -40.60 -0.88 38.67
C LEU A 279 -41.34 -0.50 37.38
N ASN A 280 -40.65 -0.58 36.23
CA ASN A 280 -41.21 -0.41 34.88
C ASN A 280 -42.26 -1.49 34.50
N ARG A 281 -42.67 -2.32 35.47
CA ARG A 281 -43.67 -3.37 35.35
C ARG A 281 -44.28 -3.67 36.73
N PRO A 282 -45.45 -4.32 36.81
CA PRO A 282 -45.93 -4.83 38.09
C PRO A 282 -44.92 -5.80 38.73
N ALA A 283 -44.77 -5.70 40.04
CA ALA A 283 -43.99 -6.64 40.85
C ALA A 283 -44.59 -8.05 40.74
N LEU A 284 -43.76 -9.06 40.53
CA LEU A 284 -44.22 -10.45 40.54
C LEU A 284 -44.49 -10.90 41.98
N PRO A 285 -45.38 -11.89 42.19
CA PRO A 285 -45.63 -12.42 43.53
C PRO A 285 -44.32 -12.93 44.16
N GLN A 286 -44.02 -12.49 45.38
CA GLN A 286 -42.83 -12.86 46.15
C GLN A 286 -41.49 -12.54 45.46
N GLU A 287 -41.49 -11.53 44.59
CA GLU A 287 -40.25 -11.10 43.95
C GLU A 287 -39.36 -10.30 44.91
N GLU A 288 -38.08 -10.66 44.93
CA GLU A 288 -37.04 -9.96 45.67
C GLU A 288 -36.04 -9.33 44.70
N LEU A 289 -35.59 -8.12 45.03
CA LEU A 289 -34.65 -7.33 44.25
C LEU A 289 -33.36 -7.15 45.04
N LEU A 290 -32.23 -7.41 44.37
CA LEU A 290 -30.90 -7.10 44.86
C LEU A 290 -30.50 -5.71 44.39
N LEU A 291 -30.31 -4.79 45.34
CA LEU A 291 -29.81 -3.44 45.10
C LEU A 291 -28.31 -3.40 45.38
N MET A 292 -27.58 -2.67 44.55
CA MET A 292 -26.13 -2.48 44.67
C MET A 292 -25.81 -0.99 44.87
N HIS A 293 -24.94 -0.67 45.82
CA HIS A 293 -24.74 0.67 46.35
C HIS A 293 -23.34 1.22 46.02
N TYR A 294 -23.13 1.64 44.77
CA TYR A 294 -21.88 2.20 44.27
C TYR A 294 -22.00 3.68 43.81
N GLY A 295 -23.13 4.32 44.11
CA GLY A 295 -23.47 5.67 43.65
C GLY A 295 -24.99 5.87 43.55
N ASP A 296 -25.41 7.14 43.42
CA ASP A 296 -26.80 7.56 43.25
C ASP A 296 -27.12 7.81 41.77
N VAL A 297 -28.28 7.37 41.29
CA VAL A 297 -28.68 7.59 39.90
C VAL A 297 -29.26 9.00 39.73
N LEU A 298 -28.75 9.76 38.75
CA LEU A 298 -29.00 11.21 38.62
C LEU A 298 -30.43 11.58 38.18
N HIS A 299 -31.13 10.71 37.44
CA HIS A 299 -32.40 11.04 36.79
C HIS A 299 -33.63 10.31 37.38
N TYR A 300 -33.46 9.63 38.51
CA TYR A 300 -34.52 8.87 39.16
C TYR A 300 -34.64 9.30 40.62
N GLU A 301 -35.65 10.12 40.94
CA GLU A 301 -35.83 10.69 42.28
C GLU A 301 -36.00 9.62 43.38
N TYR A 302 -36.44 8.41 43.00
CA TYR A 302 -36.72 7.30 43.91
C TYR A 302 -35.61 6.24 43.93
N TRP A 303 -34.62 6.31 43.03
CA TRP A 303 -33.41 5.48 43.04
C TRP A 303 -32.31 6.13 43.89
N LYS A 304 -32.63 6.44 45.16
CA LYS A 304 -31.64 6.93 46.12
C LYS A 304 -30.91 5.76 46.75
N ASN A 305 -29.59 5.86 46.81
CA ASN A 305 -28.68 4.82 47.25
C ASN A 305 -28.84 3.53 46.42
N ALA A 306 -28.90 3.54 45.09
CA ALA A 306 -28.86 2.31 44.30
C ALA A 306 -28.31 2.56 42.90
N THR A 307 -27.16 1.96 42.57
CA THR A 307 -26.51 2.04 41.27
C THR A 307 -27.09 1.04 40.28
N PHE A 308 -27.27 -0.20 40.73
CA PHE A 308 -27.83 -1.28 39.95
C PHE A 308 -28.89 -2.01 40.75
N LEU A 309 -29.81 -2.62 40.01
CA LEU A 309 -30.88 -3.43 40.54
C LEU A 309 -30.98 -4.72 39.70
N TRP A 310 -31.06 -5.87 40.38
CA TRP A 310 -31.20 -7.16 39.72
C TRP A 310 -32.24 -8.04 40.41
N PRO A 311 -33.23 -8.61 39.70
CA PRO A 311 -34.22 -9.49 40.29
C PRO A 311 -33.61 -10.86 40.65
N LEU A 312 -33.77 -11.30 41.89
CA LEU A 312 -33.25 -12.60 42.35
C LEU A 312 -33.95 -13.78 41.66
N THR A 313 -35.20 -13.61 41.23
CA THR A 313 -35.89 -14.57 40.35
C THR A 313 -35.12 -14.78 39.05
N GLY A 314 -34.62 -13.69 38.44
CA GLY A 314 -33.80 -13.77 37.23
C GLY A 314 -32.45 -14.44 37.50
N ALA A 315 -31.83 -14.11 38.64
CA ALA A 315 -30.59 -14.74 39.08
C ALA A 315 -30.71 -16.27 39.25
N ASN A 316 -31.89 -16.78 39.61
CA ASN A 316 -32.12 -18.21 39.85
C ASN A 316 -32.69 -18.98 38.65
N THR A 317 -33.13 -18.30 37.59
CA THR A 317 -33.83 -18.95 36.46
C THR A 317 -33.16 -18.72 35.10
N THR A 318 -32.27 -17.75 34.98
CA THR A 318 -31.63 -17.41 33.71
C THR A 318 -30.33 -18.21 33.53
N SER A 319 -30.19 -18.93 32.41
CA SER A 319 -29.01 -19.76 32.10
C SER A 319 -27.92 -19.02 31.30
N LYS A 320 -27.91 -17.68 31.33
CA LYS A 320 -26.99 -16.82 30.56
C LYS A 320 -26.48 -15.69 31.43
N PHE A 321 -25.29 -15.17 31.11
CA PHE A 321 -24.80 -13.94 31.70
C PHE A 321 -25.60 -12.74 31.18
N ASP A 322 -25.76 -11.73 32.01
CA ASP A 322 -26.32 -10.44 31.61
C ASP A 322 -25.38 -9.31 32.05
N VAL A 323 -25.41 -8.19 31.33
CA VAL A 323 -24.52 -7.05 31.54
C VAL A 323 -25.34 -5.77 31.62
N ARG A 324 -25.15 -5.01 32.70
CA ARG A 324 -25.64 -3.63 32.82
C ARG A 324 -24.45 -2.70 33.00
N ALA A 325 -24.56 -1.50 32.44
CA ALA A 325 -23.52 -0.51 32.57
C ALA A 325 -24.08 0.83 33.03
N SER A 326 -23.22 1.62 33.66
CA SER A 326 -23.49 2.97 34.14
C SER A 326 -22.18 3.74 34.09
N PHE A 327 -22.23 5.07 33.97
CA PHE A 327 -21.05 5.92 33.86
C PHE A 327 -21.22 7.21 34.66
N ALA A 328 -20.09 7.76 35.09
CA ALA A 328 -20.01 9.05 35.76
C ALA A 328 -18.81 9.82 35.22
N TYR A 329 -19.02 11.09 34.88
CA TYR A 329 -17.94 11.96 34.43
C TYR A 329 -17.16 12.50 35.64
N GLY A 330 -15.84 12.59 35.52
CA GLY A 330 -14.98 13.18 36.55
C GLY A 330 -15.07 14.71 36.57
N SER A 331 -15.41 15.34 35.45
CA SER A 331 -15.57 16.80 35.37
C SER A 331 -16.89 17.27 36.00
N GLU A 332 -16.82 18.29 36.84
CA GLU A 332 -17.99 18.88 37.51
C GLU A 332 -19.04 19.38 36.50
N GLU A 333 -18.58 19.94 35.39
CA GLU A 333 -19.38 20.51 34.32
C GLU A 333 -20.16 19.46 33.49
N LEU A 334 -19.63 18.23 33.37
CA LEU A 334 -20.34 17.12 32.70
C LEU A 334 -21.07 16.21 33.70
N ARG A 335 -21.00 16.49 35.00
CA ARG A 335 -21.53 15.58 36.03
C ARG A 335 -22.99 15.22 35.79
N ASP A 336 -23.81 16.18 35.40
CA ASP A 336 -25.25 16.01 35.15
C ASP A 336 -25.55 15.26 33.82
N ASN A 337 -24.55 15.07 32.95
CA ASN A 337 -24.66 14.24 31.75
C ASN A 337 -24.38 12.75 32.04
N GLY A 338 -23.90 12.43 33.24
CA GLY A 338 -23.68 11.07 33.72
C GLY A 338 -24.99 10.31 33.98
N THR A 339 -24.90 8.99 34.16
CA THR A 339 -26.05 8.22 34.68
C THR A 339 -26.07 8.17 36.20
N GLN A 340 -24.94 8.45 36.87
CA GLN A 340 -24.83 8.38 38.32
C GLN A 340 -23.82 9.36 38.93
N VAL A 341 -23.97 9.59 40.24
CA VAL A 341 -23.04 10.29 41.12
C VAL A 341 -22.10 9.30 41.79
N LEU A 342 -20.80 9.61 41.78
CA LEU A 342 -19.78 8.79 42.42
C LEU A 342 -19.85 8.84 43.95
N LEU A 343 -19.49 7.72 44.56
CA LEU A 343 -19.17 7.68 45.99
C LEU A 343 -17.91 8.49 46.30
N PRO A 344 -17.80 9.08 47.50
CA PRO A 344 -16.59 9.80 47.92
C PRO A 344 -15.29 8.97 47.77
N GLU A 345 -15.34 7.67 48.03
CA GLU A 345 -14.22 6.74 47.95
C GLU A 345 -13.75 6.46 46.51
N MET A 346 -14.56 6.83 45.52
CA MET A 346 -14.29 6.65 44.09
C MET A 346 -14.13 7.98 43.34
N GLN A 347 -14.27 9.11 44.04
CA GLN A 347 -14.29 10.42 43.41
C GLN A 347 -12.90 10.77 42.85
N ARG A 348 -12.88 11.12 41.56
CA ARG A 348 -11.67 11.52 40.83
C ARG A 348 -12.00 12.64 39.85
N ASP A 349 -11.15 13.65 39.83
CA ASP A 349 -11.29 14.79 38.90
C ASP A 349 -10.47 14.58 37.61
N ASP A 350 -9.61 13.55 37.59
CA ASP A 350 -8.69 13.25 36.50
C ASP A 350 -9.11 12.03 35.65
N ALA A 351 -10.31 11.47 35.85
CA ALA A 351 -10.79 10.31 35.12
C ALA A 351 -12.33 10.26 35.07
N ASP A 352 -12.87 9.72 33.98
CA ASP A 352 -14.27 9.31 33.93
C ASP A 352 -14.39 7.87 34.42
N ILE A 353 -15.45 7.57 35.16
CA ILE A 353 -15.62 6.26 35.79
C ILE A 353 -16.78 5.52 35.14
N SER A 354 -16.47 4.38 34.54
CA SER A 354 -17.47 3.45 34.01
C SER A 354 -17.66 2.27 34.95
N PHE A 355 -18.89 1.77 35.05
CA PHE A 355 -19.27 0.63 35.86
C PHE A 355 -19.93 -0.40 34.97
N LYS A 356 -19.58 -1.67 35.19
CA LYS A 356 -20.18 -2.80 34.50
C LYS A 356 -20.59 -3.87 35.52
N MET A 357 -21.89 -4.03 35.68
CA MET A 357 -22.49 -5.11 36.45
C MET A 357 -22.63 -6.34 35.56
N ILE A 358 -22.11 -7.47 36.04
CA ILE A 358 -22.27 -8.77 35.42
C ILE A 358 -23.23 -9.58 36.30
N ALA A 359 -24.39 -9.92 35.76
CA ALA A 359 -25.26 -10.91 36.37
C ALA A 359 -24.78 -12.31 35.98
N LYS A 360 -24.39 -13.10 36.99
CA LYS A 360 -23.89 -14.46 36.79
C LYS A 360 -25.02 -15.48 36.62
N ASN A 361 -26.21 -15.12 37.11
CA ASN A 361 -27.43 -15.91 37.04
C ASN A 361 -27.21 -17.39 37.41
N TYR A 362 -28.06 -18.29 36.90
CA TYR A 362 -28.04 -19.70 37.23
C TYR A 362 -27.13 -20.44 36.25
N ILE A 363 -25.83 -20.18 36.37
CA ILE A 363 -24.77 -20.84 35.61
C ILE A 363 -23.98 -21.76 36.54
N MET A 364 -23.80 -22.99 36.09
CA MET A 364 -23.10 -24.07 36.78
C MET A 364 -21.71 -24.27 36.17
N TYR A 365 -20.73 -24.53 37.02
CA TYR A 365 -19.36 -24.85 36.63
C TYR A 365 -19.03 -26.31 37.00
N ARG A 366 -18.24 -27.00 36.19
CA ARG A 366 -17.75 -28.36 36.54
C ARG A 366 -16.56 -28.34 37.49
N GLU A 367 -15.86 -27.21 37.55
CA GLU A 367 -14.71 -26.97 38.42
C GLU A 367 -14.94 -25.70 39.24
N THR A 368 -14.26 -25.56 40.37
CA THR A 368 -14.23 -24.30 41.13
C THR A 368 -13.56 -23.21 40.33
N ASN A 369 -13.91 -21.95 40.60
CA ASN A 369 -13.29 -20.80 39.94
C ASN A 369 -12.91 -19.73 40.96
N GLU A 370 -11.64 -19.32 40.93
CA GLU A 370 -11.05 -18.32 41.83
C GLU A 370 -11.09 -16.91 41.24
N ASP A 371 -11.56 -16.74 40.01
CA ASP A 371 -11.71 -15.43 39.38
C ASP A 371 -12.63 -14.53 40.23
N PRO A 372 -12.22 -13.29 40.59
CA PRO A 372 -12.99 -12.43 41.49
C PRO A 372 -14.36 -12.02 40.94
N VAL A 373 -14.55 -12.01 39.63
CA VAL A 373 -15.85 -11.76 39.01
C VAL A 373 -16.64 -13.05 38.95
N PHE A 374 -16.06 -14.11 38.39
CA PHE A 374 -16.72 -15.39 38.11
C PHE A 374 -16.58 -16.43 39.23
N SER A 375 -16.33 -15.98 40.46
CA SER A 375 -16.02 -16.85 41.59
C SER A 375 -17.14 -17.87 41.84
N ALA A 376 -16.76 -19.14 41.97
CA ALA A 376 -17.70 -20.25 42.10
C ALA A 376 -17.13 -21.37 42.97
N HIS A 377 -17.58 -21.43 44.23
CA HIS A 377 -17.13 -22.42 45.22
C HIS A 377 -18.30 -23.19 45.85
N LYS A 378 -19.54 -22.70 45.70
CA LYS A 378 -20.73 -23.35 46.26
C LYS A 378 -21.07 -24.61 45.50
N THR A 379 -21.08 -25.77 46.16
CA THR A 379 -21.40 -27.06 45.54
C THR A 379 -22.88 -27.41 45.65
N HIS A 380 -23.50 -27.86 44.56
CA HIS A 380 -24.75 -28.60 44.58
C HIS A 380 -24.57 -29.92 43.81
N PRO A 381 -24.89 -31.09 44.40
CA PRO A 381 -24.85 -32.34 43.67
C PRO A 381 -25.99 -32.36 42.66
N ILE A 382 -25.70 -32.73 41.42
CA ILE A 382 -26.71 -32.98 40.38
C ILE A 382 -26.74 -34.46 40.03
N ILE A 383 -27.94 -34.96 39.72
CA ILE A 383 -28.12 -36.29 39.15
C ILE A 383 -28.25 -36.10 37.64
N THR A 384 -27.26 -36.60 36.90
CA THR A 384 -27.30 -36.56 35.44
C THR A 384 -28.41 -37.46 34.89
N ASN A 385 -28.78 -37.26 33.63
CA ASN A 385 -29.75 -38.12 32.93
C ASN A 385 -29.32 -39.61 32.87
N MET A 386 -28.06 -39.91 33.17
CA MET A 386 -27.51 -41.27 33.26
C MET A 386 -27.52 -41.84 34.69
N GLY A 387 -28.15 -41.15 35.66
CA GLY A 387 -28.19 -41.54 37.06
C GLY A 387 -26.86 -41.36 37.81
N GLN A 388 -25.85 -40.75 37.19
CA GLN A 388 -24.57 -40.46 37.83
C GLN A 388 -24.68 -39.16 38.62
N THR A 389 -24.20 -39.16 39.86
CA THR A 389 -24.02 -37.95 40.67
C THR A 389 -22.73 -37.26 40.24
N GLY A 390 -22.82 -35.97 39.93
CA GLY A 390 -21.67 -35.11 39.70
C GLY A 390 -21.83 -33.82 40.46
N ASP A 391 -20.73 -33.30 40.99
CA ASP A 391 -20.76 -31.99 41.65
C ASP A 391 -20.80 -30.88 40.61
N ARG A 392 -21.60 -29.85 40.87
CA ARG A 392 -21.58 -28.58 40.14
C ARG A 392 -21.34 -27.45 41.11
N TYR A 393 -20.55 -26.50 40.66
CA TYR A 393 -20.21 -25.30 41.40
C TYR A 393 -21.06 -24.13 40.90
N TYR A 394 -21.46 -23.28 41.81
CA TYR A 394 -22.31 -22.12 41.55
C TYR A 394 -21.60 -20.86 42.01
N SER A 395 -21.97 -19.75 41.37
CA SER A 395 -21.43 -18.44 41.71
C SER A 395 -21.61 -18.11 43.19
N ASP A 396 -20.57 -17.56 43.83
CA ASP A 396 -20.62 -17.27 45.27
C ASP A 396 -21.59 -16.13 45.60
N PHE A 397 -21.80 -15.24 44.65
CA PHE A 397 -22.76 -14.14 44.71
C PHE A 397 -23.48 -14.05 43.35
N PRO A 398 -24.75 -13.63 43.26
CA PRO A 398 -25.50 -13.62 41.99
C PRO A 398 -24.98 -12.61 40.95
N THR A 399 -24.23 -11.60 41.38
CA THR A 399 -23.74 -10.51 40.53
C THR A 399 -22.30 -10.14 40.89
N SER A 400 -21.62 -9.41 40.03
CA SER A 400 -20.31 -8.81 40.30
C SER A 400 -20.26 -7.46 39.60
N VAL A 401 -19.49 -6.49 40.11
CA VAL A 401 -19.36 -5.17 39.49
C VAL A 401 -17.89 -4.85 39.26
N ILE A 402 -17.57 -4.43 38.04
CA ILE A 402 -16.26 -3.90 37.67
C ILE A 402 -16.41 -2.38 37.53
N ALA A 403 -15.46 -1.64 38.06
CA ALA A 403 -15.32 -0.21 37.79
C ALA A 403 -14.01 0.06 37.06
N CYS A 404 -14.05 0.96 36.08
CA CYS A 404 -12.89 1.39 35.33
C CYS A 404 -12.77 2.91 35.35
N SER A 405 -11.60 3.41 35.72
CA SER A 405 -11.21 4.81 35.52
C SER A 405 -10.61 4.98 34.12
N GLN A 406 -11.22 5.82 33.31
CA GLN A 406 -10.83 6.10 31.93
C GLN A 406 -10.23 7.51 31.83
N GLN A 407 -9.04 7.59 31.28
CA GLN A 407 -8.34 8.84 31.06
C GLN A 407 -7.92 8.97 29.60
N PHE A 408 -7.95 10.21 29.12
CA PHE A 408 -7.73 10.59 27.74
C PHE A 408 -6.64 11.67 27.70
N GLN A 409 -5.76 11.56 26.71
CA GLN A 409 -4.76 12.57 26.43
C GLN A 409 -4.73 12.86 24.93
N TYR A 410 -4.84 14.15 24.61
CA TYR A 410 -4.88 14.66 23.25
C TYR A 410 -3.63 15.48 22.98
N CYS A 411 -2.89 15.14 21.93
CA CYS A 411 -1.68 15.85 21.54
C CYS A 411 -1.82 16.43 20.13
N VAL A 412 -1.65 17.73 20.01
CA VAL A 412 -1.71 18.44 18.72
C VAL A 412 -0.30 18.75 18.23
N ALA A 413 0.01 18.32 17.01
CA ALA A 413 1.30 18.58 16.39
C ALA A 413 1.49 20.08 16.10
N GLN A 414 2.71 20.56 16.27
CA GLN A 414 3.07 21.96 16.03
C GLN A 414 3.83 22.10 14.71
N LYS A 415 3.70 23.26 14.04
CA LYS A 415 4.50 23.57 12.84
C LYS A 415 6.00 23.47 13.09
N LYS A 416 6.44 23.85 14.29
CA LYS A 416 7.82 23.74 14.78
C LYS A 416 7.80 23.38 16.26
N GLY A 417 8.55 22.37 16.67
CA GLY A 417 8.66 21.95 18.06
C GLY A 417 8.03 20.59 18.35
N LYS A 418 7.94 20.26 19.63
CA LYS A 418 7.28 19.04 20.11
C LYS A 418 5.75 19.21 20.07
N PRO A 419 4.98 18.12 19.92
CA PRO A 419 3.52 18.19 20.07
C PRO A 419 3.15 18.71 21.46
N ILE A 420 2.06 19.48 21.52
CA ILE A 420 1.51 20.01 22.77
C ILE A 420 0.37 19.09 23.18
N CYS A 421 0.45 18.57 24.39
CA CYS A 421 -0.49 17.59 24.92
C CYS A 421 -1.31 18.17 26.07
N SER A 422 -2.58 17.74 26.16
CA SER A 422 -3.35 17.88 27.39
C SER A 422 -2.73 17.04 28.52
N SER A 423 -3.13 17.33 29.75
CA SER A 423 -3.00 16.36 30.84
C SER A 423 -3.78 15.08 30.49
N LEU A 424 -3.40 13.98 31.12
CA LEU A 424 -4.20 12.77 31.12
C LEU A 424 -5.36 13.01 32.10
N SER A 425 -6.58 13.13 31.58
CA SER A 425 -7.79 13.49 32.36
C SER A 425 -9.04 12.79 31.83
N GLY A 426 -10.20 12.97 32.45
CA GLY A 426 -11.49 12.60 31.85
C GLY A 426 -11.76 13.36 30.54
N LEU A 427 -12.88 13.05 29.90
CA LEU A 427 -13.30 13.68 28.65
C LEU A 427 -13.43 15.21 28.82
N PRO A 428 -12.91 16.00 27.87
CA PRO A 428 -12.99 17.45 27.95
C PRO A 428 -14.42 17.90 27.68
N VAL A 429 -14.87 18.96 28.35
CA VAL A 429 -16.23 19.50 28.20
C VAL A 429 -16.42 20.19 26.86
N THR A 430 -15.43 20.97 26.43
CA THR A 430 -15.44 21.63 25.13
C THR A 430 -14.06 21.58 24.47
N LEU A 431 -14.05 21.38 23.15
CA LEU A 431 -12.85 21.35 22.33
C LEU A 431 -12.75 22.64 21.53
N THR A 432 -12.38 23.72 22.21
CA THR A 432 -12.22 25.05 21.61
C THR A 432 -10.77 25.51 21.65
N HIS A 433 -10.45 26.57 20.91
CA HIS A 433 -9.17 27.27 21.02
C HIS A 433 -8.88 27.81 22.44
N ALA A 434 -9.86 27.89 23.34
CA ALA A 434 -9.60 28.25 24.73
C ALA A 434 -8.86 27.12 25.48
N ASN A 435 -9.28 25.87 25.25
CA ASN A 435 -8.71 24.68 25.90
C ASN A 435 -7.53 24.10 25.11
N PHE A 436 -7.53 24.30 23.79
CA PHE A 436 -6.47 23.86 22.87
C PHE A 436 -5.95 25.03 22.02
N PRO A 437 -5.32 26.06 22.62
CA PRO A 437 -4.90 27.28 21.92
C PRO A 437 -3.83 27.05 20.84
N ALA A 438 -3.15 25.91 20.91
CA ALA A 438 -2.13 25.53 19.93
C ALA A 438 -2.66 24.63 18.80
N ALA A 439 -3.94 24.25 18.85
CA ALA A 439 -4.57 23.46 17.80
C ALA A 439 -4.93 24.35 16.62
N ASN A 440 -4.80 23.82 15.40
CA ASN A 440 -5.40 24.43 14.22
C ASN A 440 -6.84 23.93 14.02
N ASP A 441 -7.58 24.55 13.11
CA ASP A 441 -9.00 24.22 12.92
C ASP A 441 -9.25 22.78 12.41
N VAL A 442 -8.30 22.17 11.70
CA VAL A 442 -8.38 20.75 11.27
C VAL A 442 -8.15 19.83 12.47
N GLN A 443 -7.17 20.16 13.31
CA GLN A 443 -6.92 19.45 14.57
C GLN A 443 -8.13 19.54 15.50
N LEU A 444 -8.74 20.72 15.67
CA LEU A 444 -9.96 20.86 16.48
C LEU A 444 -11.12 20.02 15.94
N ALA A 445 -11.35 20.03 14.62
CA ALA A 445 -12.38 19.19 14.00
C ALA A 445 -12.13 17.70 14.28
N LEU A 446 -10.87 17.25 14.21
CA LEU A 446 -10.49 15.87 14.48
C LEU A 446 -10.59 15.52 15.97
N LEU A 447 -10.21 16.42 16.86
CA LEU A 447 -10.42 16.24 18.30
C LEU A 447 -11.91 16.07 18.61
N GLN A 448 -12.78 16.84 17.94
CA GLN A 448 -14.24 16.70 18.11
C GLN A 448 -14.73 15.33 17.66
N VAL A 449 -14.27 14.82 16.50
CA VAL A 449 -14.58 13.45 16.06
C VAL A 449 -14.11 12.43 17.09
N LEU A 450 -12.89 12.58 17.62
CA LEU A 450 -12.31 11.67 18.62
C LEU A 450 -13.08 11.66 19.93
N MET A 451 -13.46 12.84 20.43
CA MET A 451 -14.22 12.97 21.68
C MET A 451 -15.59 12.33 21.53
N THR A 452 -16.36 12.66 20.49
CA THR A 452 -17.64 11.99 20.19
C THR A 452 -17.45 10.47 20.03
N SER A 453 -16.40 10.04 19.34
CA SER A 453 -16.11 8.61 19.18
C SER A 453 -15.84 7.91 20.51
N SER A 454 -15.14 8.60 21.44
CA SER A 454 -14.81 8.07 22.77
C SER A 454 -16.01 8.04 23.70
N VAL A 455 -17.01 8.92 23.49
CA VAL A 455 -18.26 8.87 24.26
C VAL A 455 -19.19 7.77 23.74
N VAL A 456 -19.23 7.53 22.42
CA VAL A 456 -20.06 6.47 21.84
C VAL A 456 -19.45 5.08 22.06
N PHE A 457 -18.12 4.97 22.01
CA PHE A 457 -17.38 3.71 22.18
C PHE A 457 -16.39 3.77 23.35
N ASP A 458 -16.79 3.18 24.47
CA ASP A 458 -16.01 3.05 25.69
C ASP A 458 -16.07 1.62 26.26
N GLN A 459 -15.63 1.43 27.51
CA GLN A 459 -15.65 0.13 28.21
C GLN A 459 -17.06 -0.43 28.42
N THR A 460 -18.08 0.42 28.44
CA THR A 460 -19.48 0.06 28.66
C THR A 460 -20.19 -0.40 27.40
N THR A 461 -19.70 -0.03 26.21
CA THR A 461 -20.40 -0.26 24.94
C THR A 461 -20.63 -1.74 24.64
N SER A 462 -19.62 -2.59 24.85
CA SER A 462 -19.78 -4.03 24.63
C SER A 462 -20.68 -4.66 25.69
N LYS A 463 -21.69 -5.39 25.22
CA LYS A 463 -22.66 -6.13 26.06
C LYS A 463 -22.37 -7.63 26.11
N THR A 464 -21.29 -8.07 25.46
CA THR A 464 -20.93 -9.47 25.32
C THR A 464 -19.78 -9.84 26.24
N LEU A 465 -19.76 -11.10 26.68
CA LEU A 465 -18.69 -11.70 27.48
C LEU A 465 -18.08 -12.84 26.71
N ASP A 466 -16.75 -12.96 26.73
CA ASP A 466 -16.05 -14.13 26.22
C ASP A 466 -16.47 -15.40 27.00
N ALA A 467 -16.68 -15.28 28.32
CA ALA A 467 -17.21 -16.35 29.17
C ALA A 467 -18.56 -16.90 28.70
N GLN A 468 -19.38 -16.09 28.01
CA GLN A 468 -20.67 -16.54 27.47
C GLN A 468 -20.51 -17.55 26.32
N ALA A 469 -19.38 -17.54 25.61
CA ALA A 469 -19.09 -18.51 24.56
C ALA A 469 -18.78 -19.91 25.13
N ALA A 470 -18.26 -19.99 26.36
CA ALA A 470 -18.01 -21.24 27.06
C ALA A 470 -19.27 -21.87 27.69
N ASN A 471 -20.38 -21.12 27.73
CA ASN A 471 -21.63 -21.52 28.36
C ASN A 471 -22.49 -22.38 27.43
N TRP A 472 -22.62 -23.66 27.78
CA TRP A 472 -23.52 -24.61 27.13
C TRP A 472 -24.82 -24.73 27.93
N ASP A 473 -25.79 -23.88 27.61
CA ASP A 473 -27.15 -23.89 28.20
C ASP A 473 -27.19 -23.86 29.75
N GLY A 474 -26.36 -23.01 30.34
CA GLY A 474 -26.25 -22.85 31.80
C GLY A 474 -25.15 -23.69 32.43
N GLU A 475 -24.34 -24.40 31.65
CA GLU A 475 -23.21 -25.19 32.15
C GLU A 475 -21.90 -24.80 31.46
N ILE A 476 -20.87 -24.49 32.26
CA ILE A 476 -19.51 -24.19 31.82
C ILE A 476 -18.57 -25.28 32.35
N THR A 477 -17.65 -25.76 31.50
CA THR A 477 -16.65 -26.75 31.94
C THR A 477 -15.68 -26.12 32.95
N SER A 478 -14.96 -25.08 32.52
CA SER A 478 -14.07 -24.30 33.37
C SER A 478 -13.85 -22.93 32.76
N LEU A 479 -13.46 -21.97 33.58
CA LEU A 479 -12.96 -20.66 33.15
C LEU A 479 -11.56 -20.44 33.76
N PRO A 480 -10.70 -19.66 33.09
CA PRO A 480 -9.45 -19.20 33.68
C PRO A 480 -9.69 -18.32 34.92
N ASN A 481 -8.80 -18.39 35.91
CA ASN A 481 -8.84 -17.53 37.11
C ASN A 481 -8.59 -16.03 36.83
N ASN A 482 -8.22 -15.69 35.60
CA ASN A 482 -8.04 -14.31 35.12
C ASN A 482 -9.03 -13.95 34.00
N GLN A 483 -10.19 -14.61 33.95
CA GLN A 483 -11.21 -14.36 32.95
C GLN A 483 -11.65 -12.89 32.97
N TRP A 484 -11.83 -12.27 34.14
CA TRP A 484 -12.22 -10.86 34.23
C TRP A 484 -11.22 -9.92 33.55
N GLU A 485 -9.92 -10.20 33.66
CA GLU A 485 -8.86 -9.43 32.98
C GLU A 485 -9.01 -9.55 31.46
N LYS A 486 -9.30 -10.76 30.96
CA LYS A 486 -9.54 -11.00 29.54
C LYS A 486 -10.79 -10.28 29.05
N GLU A 487 -11.86 -10.26 29.83
CA GLU A 487 -13.09 -9.53 29.49
C GLU A 487 -12.81 -8.03 29.34
N VAL A 488 -12.11 -7.43 30.31
CA VAL A 488 -11.76 -6.00 30.29
C VAL A 488 -10.87 -5.65 29.10
N ILE A 489 -9.86 -6.49 28.81
CA ILE A 489 -8.99 -6.33 27.64
C ILE A 489 -9.80 -6.43 26.34
N ARG A 490 -10.73 -7.38 26.27
CA ARG A 490 -11.62 -7.56 25.11
C ARG A 490 -12.52 -6.35 24.91
N TRP A 491 -13.15 -5.83 25.96
CA TRP A 491 -13.98 -4.62 25.87
C TRP A 491 -13.16 -3.39 25.44
N GLU A 492 -11.91 -3.25 25.88
CA GLU A 492 -11.04 -2.15 25.43
C GLU A 492 -10.74 -2.25 23.93
N ALA A 493 -10.43 -3.46 23.43
CA ALA A 493 -10.21 -3.69 22.01
C ALA A 493 -11.46 -3.37 21.16
N ILE A 494 -12.65 -3.72 21.67
CA ILE A 494 -13.94 -3.40 21.03
C ILE A 494 -14.15 -1.88 21.00
N ALA A 495 -13.89 -1.18 22.12
CA ALA A 495 -14.00 0.27 22.19
C ALA A 495 -13.10 0.96 21.15
N TRP A 496 -11.84 0.53 21.03
CA TRP A 496 -10.91 1.06 20.03
C TRP A 496 -11.32 0.77 18.58
N ALA A 497 -11.80 -0.44 18.30
CA ALA A 497 -12.35 -0.79 17.00
C ALA A 497 -13.58 0.09 16.67
N GLY A 498 -14.40 0.40 17.66
CA GLY A 498 -15.52 1.35 17.56
C GLY A 498 -15.06 2.77 17.25
N ILE A 499 -14.09 3.29 18.02
CA ILE A 499 -13.50 4.62 17.79
C ILE A 499 -12.96 4.72 16.36
N GLN A 500 -12.22 3.70 15.89
CA GLN A 500 -11.70 3.67 14.54
C GLN A 500 -12.81 3.61 13.48
N SER A 501 -13.90 2.86 13.76
CA SER A 501 -15.08 2.81 12.89
C SER A 501 -15.69 4.20 12.74
N LEU A 502 -15.80 4.97 13.82
CA LEU A 502 -16.44 6.29 13.78
C LEU A 502 -15.58 7.33 13.09
N ILE A 503 -14.25 7.28 13.25
CA ILE A 503 -13.33 8.11 12.48
C ILE A 503 -13.48 7.83 10.97
N THR A 504 -13.65 6.56 10.60
CA THR A 504 -13.86 6.16 9.20
C THR A 504 -15.26 6.56 8.70
N ASP A 505 -16.29 6.32 9.52
CA ASP A 505 -17.68 6.65 9.22
C ASP A 505 -17.89 8.17 9.13
N TYR A 506 -17.08 8.97 9.82
CA TYR A 506 -17.06 10.42 9.63
C TYR A 506 -16.79 10.74 8.15
N ALA A 507 -15.76 10.15 7.54
CA ALA A 507 -15.39 10.39 6.15
C ALA A 507 -16.36 9.77 5.12
N ILE A 508 -16.92 8.59 5.40
CA ILE A 508 -17.88 7.90 4.52
C ILE A 508 -19.29 8.47 4.66
N GLY A 509 -19.68 8.88 5.86
CA GLY A 509 -21.01 9.28 6.28
C GLY A 509 -21.70 8.22 7.15
N PRO A 510 -22.04 8.52 8.42
CA PRO A 510 -22.72 7.57 9.32
C PRO A 510 -24.06 7.06 8.77
N SER A 511 -24.75 7.85 7.96
CA SER A 511 -26.00 7.48 7.27
C SER A 511 -25.85 6.33 6.27
N GLN A 512 -24.62 5.98 5.88
CA GLN A 512 -24.37 4.79 5.05
C GLN A 512 -24.41 3.49 5.84
N ARG A 513 -24.32 3.54 7.18
CA ARG A 513 -24.56 2.37 8.05
C ARG A 513 -26.05 2.12 8.20
N ASP A 514 -26.81 3.18 8.51
CA ASP A 514 -28.26 3.14 8.62
C ASP A 514 -28.85 4.50 8.22
N PRO A 515 -29.79 4.56 7.26
CA PRO A 515 -30.43 5.81 6.84
C PRO A 515 -31.14 6.58 7.96
N ARG A 516 -31.63 5.89 9.01
CA ARG A 516 -32.34 6.51 10.16
C ARG A 516 -31.45 7.47 10.96
N VAL A 517 -30.14 7.28 10.87
CA VAL A 517 -29.11 8.07 11.55
C VAL A 517 -29.06 9.50 11.01
N ALA A 518 -29.58 9.75 9.80
CA ALA A 518 -29.58 11.07 9.18
C ALA A 518 -30.26 12.17 10.02
N ALA A 519 -31.17 11.82 10.93
CA ALA A 519 -31.87 12.77 11.81
C ALA A 519 -30.93 13.49 12.78
N TYR A 520 -29.82 12.86 13.16
CA TYR A 520 -28.86 13.37 14.14
C TYR A 520 -27.43 13.40 13.55
N VAL A 521 -27.31 13.47 12.22
CA VAL A 521 -26.02 13.65 11.54
C VAL A 521 -25.93 15.04 10.96
N ARG A 522 -24.93 15.81 11.40
CA ARG A 522 -24.62 17.12 10.85
C ARG A 522 -23.59 16.99 9.72
N PRO A 523 -23.89 17.44 8.49
CA PRO A 523 -22.91 17.41 7.41
C PRO A 523 -21.71 18.34 7.71
N ALA A 524 -20.55 17.97 7.18
CA ALA A 524 -19.34 18.79 7.25
C ALA A 524 -19.54 20.14 6.51
N SER A 525 -19.53 21.23 7.26
CA SER A 525 -19.85 22.57 6.77
C SER A 525 -18.60 23.44 6.60
N THR A 526 -17.66 23.35 7.55
CA THR A 526 -16.46 24.21 7.57
C THR A 526 -15.38 23.71 6.61
N PRO A 527 -14.43 24.57 6.17
CA PRO A 527 -13.32 24.15 5.33
C PRO A 527 -12.44 23.06 5.97
N SER A 528 -12.25 23.15 7.28
CA SER A 528 -11.43 22.22 8.07
C SER A 528 -12.09 20.85 8.19
N GLU A 529 -13.41 20.82 8.42
CA GLU A 529 -14.21 19.60 8.42
C GLU A 529 -14.17 18.89 7.06
N LYS A 530 -14.32 19.65 5.97
CA LYS A 530 -14.22 19.11 4.60
C LYS A 530 -12.82 18.60 4.27
N THR A 531 -11.79 19.24 4.81
CA THR A 531 -10.40 18.75 4.69
C THR A 531 -10.27 17.41 5.40
N LEU A 532 -10.83 17.29 6.60
CA LEU A 532 -10.82 16.03 7.36
C LEU A 532 -11.60 14.91 6.64
N CYS A 533 -12.76 15.21 6.05
CA CYS A 533 -13.53 14.26 5.23
C CYS A 533 -12.70 13.62 4.11
N ALA A 534 -11.82 14.41 3.48
CA ALA A 534 -10.98 13.99 2.37
C ALA A 534 -9.61 13.45 2.82
N SER A 535 -9.43 13.18 4.12
CA SER A 535 -8.15 12.74 4.69
C SER A 535 -8.11 11.26 5.07
N GLN A 536 -9.23 10.54 5.08
CA GLN A 536 -9.23 9.11 5.42
C GLN A 536 -8.70 8.25 4.26
N LYS A 537 -7.71 7.39 4.55
CA LYS A 537 -7.26 6.29 3.70
C LYS A 537 -7.91 4.98 4.16
N MET A 538 -8.19 4.11 3.21
CA MET A 538 -8.62 2.73 3.47
C MET A 538 -7.93 1.81 2.48
N GLN A 539 -7.83 0.52 2.79
CA GLN A 539 -7.39 -0.44 1.79
C GLN A 539 -8.53 -0.77 0.83
N LYS A 540 -8.17 -1.05 -0.42
CA LYS A 540 -9.08 -1.48 -1.47
C LYS A 540 -8.48 -2.70 -2.17
N SER A 541 -9.31 -3.71 -2.41
CA SER A 541 -8.94 -4.89 -3.17
C SER A 541 -9.63 -4.87 -4.54
N GLY A 542 -8.83 -5.04 -5.60
CA GLY A 542 -9.34 -5.09 -6.98
C GLY A 542 -9.94 -3.78 -7.51
N ASN A 543 -10.26 -3.79 -8.81
CA ASN A 543 -10.91 -2.72 -9.58
C ASN A 543 -10.19 -1.36 -9.70
N PHE A 544 -9.22 -1.08 -8.83
CA PHE A 544 -8.44 0.15 -8.80
C PHE A 544 -6.94 -0.13 -8.88
N VAL A 545 -6.19 0.92 -9.20
CA VAL A 545 -4.73 0.96 -9.18
C VAL A 545 -4.25 2.33 -8.72
N ASN A 546 -3.04 2.39 -8.19
CA ASN A 546 -2.37 3.63 -7.82
C ASN A 546 -1.16 3.84 -8.74
N ILE A 547 -1.16 4.93 -9.50
CA ILE A 547 -0.08 5.26 -10.43
C ILE A 547 0.80 6.34 -9.80
N ASN A 548 2.09 6.05 -9.62
CA ASN A 548 3.07 7.00 -9.11
C ASN A 548 3.35 8.10 -10.14
N VAL A 549 2.97 9.34 -9.82
CA VAL A 549 3.09 10.49 -10.75
C VAL A 549 4.54 10.81 -11.05
N PHE A 550 5.43 10.66 -10.08
CA PHE A 550 6.86 10.91 -10.28
C PHE A 550 7.46 9.90 -11.25
N GLY A 551 7.24 8.60 -11.01
CA GLY A 551 7.70 7.53 -11.89
C GLY A 551 7.15 7.66 -13.32
N LEU A 552 5.85 7.95 -13.43
CA LEU A 552 5.19 8.20 -14.72
C LEU A 552 5.84 9.38 -15.47
N SER A 553 6.02 10.51 -14.78
CA SER A 553 6.57 11.74 -15.38
C SER A 553 8.05 11.58 -15.74
N LEU A 554 8.83 10.87 -14.92
CA LEU A 554 10.25 10.62 -15.12
C LEU A 554 10.48 9.79 -16.38
N ILE A 555 9.77 8.67 -16.54
CA ILE A 555 9.92 7.78 -17.70
C ILE A 555 9.55 8.50 -18.99
N ILE A 556 8.40 9.19 -19.01
CA ILE A 556 7.95 9.93 -20.19
C ILE A 556 8.94 11.04 -20.56
N SER A 557 9.36 11.85 -19.58
CA SER A 557 10.28 12.96 -19.83
C SER A 557 11.65 12.46 -20.30
N PHE A 558 12.17 11.41 -19.66
CA PHE A 558 13.44 10.80 -20.06
C PHE A 558 13.38 10.24 -21.48
N ALA A 559 12.31 9.51 -21.82
CA ALA A 559 12.12 8.96 -23.15
C ALA A 559 12.06 10.07 -24.22
N LEU A 560 11.26 11.12 -23.99
CA LEU A 560 11.14 12.23 -24.92
C LEU A 560 12.47 12.97 -25.12
N VAL A 561 13.24 13.20 -24.06
CA VAL A 561 14.56 13.85 -24.14
C VAL A 561 15.53 13.00 -24.95
N ILE A 562 15.63 11.70 -24.68
CA ILE A 562 16.58 10.82 -25.38
C ILE A 562 16.21 10.67 -26.86
N VAL A 563 14.92 10.48 -27.17
CA VAL A 563 14.42 10.39 -28.55
C VAL A 563 14.72 11.68 -29.32
N THR A 564 14.40 12.82 -28.72
CA THR A 564 14.64 14.13 -29.34
C THR A 564 16.13 14.36 -29.56
N LEU A 565 16.96 14.00 -28.57
CA LEU A 565 18.41 14.12 -28.67
C LEU A 565 18.95 13.27 -29.82
N ASP A 566 18.55 12.01 -29.95
CA ASP A 566 19.02 11.11 -31.01
C ASP A 566 18.64 11.62 -32.41
N ILE A 567 17.37 12.00 -32.61
CA ILE A 567 16.88 12.52 -33.90
C ILE A 567 17.55 13.85 -34.26
N ALA A 568 17.78 14.72 -33.27
CA ALA A 568 18.36 16.04 -33.50
C ALA A 568 19.90 16.04 -33.54
N LEU A 569 20.58 15.02 -32.99
CA LEU A 569 22.03 15.03 -32.77
C LEU A 569 22.80 15.34 -34.05
N LEU A 570 22.52 14.60 -35.13
CA LEU A 570 23.21 14.79 -36.41
C LEU A 570 22.96 16.19 -36.98
N LYS A 571 21.71 16.68 -36.93
CA LYS A 571 21.36 18.03 -37.41
C LYS A 571 22.03 19.12 -36.57
N LEU A 572 22.13 18.93 -35.26
CA LEU A 572 22.77 19.87 -34.34
C LEU A 572 24.30 19.88 -34.54
N LEU A 573 24.93 18.72 -34.68
CA LEU A 573 26.35 18.60 -34.99
C LEU A 573 26.70 19.19 -36.36
N VAL A 574 25.79 19.10 -37.33
CA VAL A 574 25.90 19.76 -38.63
C VAL A 574 25.73 21.28 -38.44
N PHE A 575 24.68 21.77 -37.79
CA PHE A 575 24.38 23.20 -37.73
C PHE A 575 25.43 24.04 -36.97
N ILE A 576 26.12 23.46 -35.98
CA ILE A 576 27.19 24.14 -35.22
C ILE A 576 28.48 24.18 -36.05
N SER A 577 28.47 24.98 -37.11
CA SER A 577 29.57 25.18 -38.07
C SER A 577 30.85 25.76 -37.43
N GLY A 578 30.72 26.55 -36.36
CA GLY A 578 31.85 27.13 -35.61
C GLY A 578 32.67 26.10 -34.82
N PHE A 579 32.03 25.03 -34.32
CA PHE A 579 32.71 23.96 -33.56
C PHE A 579 33.40 22.95 -34.49
N ARG A 580 32.93 22.81 -35.75
CA ARG A 580 33.53 21.92 -36.76
C ARG A 580 35.01 22.20 -37.05
N ARG A 581 35.44 23.47 -36.97
CA ARG A 581 36.82 23.88 -37.29
C ARG A 581 37.81 23.68 -36.14
N LEU A 582 37.35 23.71 -34.89
CA LEU A 582 38.21 23.71 -33.70
C LEU A 582 38.53 22.32 -33.14
N THR A 583 37.68 21.30 -33.35
CA THR A 583 37.78 20.02 -32.62
C THR A 583 38.11 18.79 -33.46
N GLY A 584 38.35 18.94 -34.76
CA GLY A 584 38.57 17.80 -35.67
C GLY A 584 37.35 16.88 -35.84
N LEU A 585 36.20 17.25 -35.26
CA LEU A 585 34.94 16.51 -35.27
C LEU A 585 34.38 16.37 -36.70
N SER A 586 34.64 17.34 -37.57
CA SER A 586 34.29 17.30 -39.00
C SER A 586 34.86 16.07 -39.71
N SER A 587 36.13 15.72 -39.44
CA SER A 587 36.77 14.55 -40.05
C SER A 587 36.15 13.22 -39.61
N ARG A 588 35.62 13.16 -38.38
CA ARG A 588 35.00 11.97 -37.82
C ARG A 588 33.54 11.83 -38.27
N LEU A 589 32.85 12.96 -38.40
CA LEU A 589 31.49 13.01 -38.94
C LEU A 589 31.48 12.65 -40.43
N ASN A 590 32.43 13.16 -41.23
CA ASN A 590 32.55 12.73 -42.64
C ASN A 590 32.82 11.22 -42.72
N ARG A 591 33.63 10.64 -41.81
CA ARG A 591 33.83 9.18 -41.77
C ARG A 591 32.55 8.42 -41.46
N TRP A 592 31.72 8.93 -40.54
CA TRP A 592 30.39 8.37 -40.30
C TRP A 592 29.56 8.35 -41.58
N THR A 593 29.53 9.45 -42.34
CA THR A 593 28.86 9.48 -43.65
C THR A 593 29.45 8.46 -44.62
N GLN A 594 30.78 8.42 -44.75
CA GLN A 594 31.48 7.55 -45.71
C GLN A 594 31.38 6.05 -45.40
N ASP A 595 31.22 5.68 -44.14
CA ASP A 595 31.00 4.28 -43.73
C ASP A 595 29.52 3.87 -43.88
N GLY A 596 28.64 4.77 -44.33
CA GLY A 596 27.24 4.50 -44.63
C GLY A 596 27.07 3.55 -45.82
N VAL A 597 26.05 2.69 -45.79
CA VAL A 597 25.84 1.64 -46.81
C VAL A 597 25.79 2.20 -48.23
N LEU A 598 25.08 3.32 -48.44
CA LEU A 598 24.97 3.95 -49.77
C LEU A 598 26.30 4.57 -50.23
N GLN A 599 27.07 5.15 -49.31
CA GLN A 599 28.40 5.69 -49.62
C GLN A 599 29.43 4.58 -49.89
N LEU A 600 29.34 3.44 -49.19
CA LEU A 600 30.12 2.25 -49.49
C LEU A 600 29.77 1.66 -50.86
N GLN A 601 28.47 1.63 -51.21
CA GLN A 601 28.01 1.20 -52.54
C GLN A 601 28.52 2.12 -53.64
N ARG A 602 28.42 3.46 -53.47
CA ARG A 602 29.02 4.44 -54.38
C ARG A 602 30.49 4.13 -54.63
N ARG A 603 31.28 3.98 -53.56
CA ARG A 603 32.73 3.72 -53.67
C ARG A 603 33.04 2.41 -54.39
N ALA A 604 32.19 1.40 -54.26
CA ALA A 604 32.33 0.15 -55.00
C ALA A 604 32.10 0.35 -56.51
N TYR A 605 31.11 1.16 -56.89
CA TYR A 605 30.88 1.54 -58.29
C TYR A 605 32.01 2.41 -58.85
N GLU A 606 32.47 3.42 -58.09
CA GLU A 606 33.59 4.27 -58.48
C GLU A 606 34.90 3.49 -58.65
N ALA A 607 35.15 2.48 -57.81
CA ALA A 607 36.30 1.60 -57.95
C ALA A 607 36.28 0.81 -59.27
N GLN A 608 35.12 0.66 -59.90
CA GLN A 608 34.96 0.07 -61.23
C GLN A 608 34.87 1.11 -62.35
N GLY A 609 35.07 2.40 -62.03
CA GLY A 609 34.94 3.50 -62.99
C GLY A 609 33.49 3.73 -63.45
N LYS A 610 32.48 3.32 -62.67
CA LYS A 610 31.06 3.45 -63.01
C LYS A 610 30.37 4.58 -62.23
N GLY A 611 29.58 5.37 -62.95
CA GLY A 611 28.71 6.43 -62.44
C GLY A 611 29.41 7.77 -62.20
N SER A 612 28.71 8.88 -62.46
CA SER A 612 29.15 10.26 -62.19
C SER A 612 28.49 10.77 -60.92
N TRP A 613 29.10 10.49 -59.78
CA TRP A 613 28.51 10.78 -58.47
C TRP A 613 28.66 12.24 -58.03
N VAL A 614 27.68 12.73 -57.26
CA VAL A 614 27.65 14.01 -56.53
C VAL A 614 27.18 13.77 -55.10
N ASN A 615 27.21 14.81 -54.26
CA ASN A 615 26.87 14.74 -52.84
C ASN A 615 27.78 13.79 -52.04
N PHE A 616 29.09 13.93 -52.24
CA PHE A 616 30.11 13.10 -51.61
C PHE A 616 30.10 13.15 -50.08
N ASP A 617 29.69 14.28 -49.49
CA ASP A 617 29.67 14.47 -48.04
C ASP A 617 28.29 14.30 -47.40
N ASP A 618 27.26 13.94 -48.19
CA ASP A 618 25.90 13.69 -47.70
C ASP A 618 25.63 12.19 -47.50
N ASP A 619 24.62 11.85 -46.70
CA ASP A 619 24.27 10.44 -46.43
C ASP A 619 23.76 9.71 -47.69
N VAL A 620 23.20 10.43 -48.66
CA VAL A 620 22.66 9.89 -49.91
C VAL A 620 23.43 10.45 -51.10
N PRO A 621 24.36 9.67 -51.70
CA PRO A 621 25.03 10.07 -52.93
C PRO A 621 24.07 9.94 -54.13
N LEU A 622 24.17 10.86 -55.09
CA LEU A 622 23.33 10.90 -56.29
C LEU A 622 24.21 10.85 -57.54
N THR A 623 23.69 10.39 -58.68
CA THR A 623 24.33 10.59 -59.99
C THR A 623 23.95 11.96 -60.54
N ARG A 624 24.81 12.55 -61.38
CA ARG A 624 24.53 13.86 -62.02
C ARG A 624 23.35 13.81 -62.97
N GLU A 625 23.22 12.70 -63.67
CA GLU A 625 22.21 12.45 -64.68
C GLU A 625 21.54 11.09 -64.42
N GLU A 626 20.51 10.77 -65.21
CA GLU A 626 19.83 9.48 -65.18
C GLU A 626 20.74 8.40 -65.81
N GLU A 627 21.65 7.87 -64.99
CA GLU A 627 22.65 6.89 -65.43
C GLU A 627 22.20 5.45 -65.09
N ALA A 628 22.25 4.56 -66.07
CA ALA A 628 21.98 3.14 -65.86
C ALA A 628 23.22 2.44 -65.26
N LEU A 629 23.13 2.04 -63.98
CA LEU A 629 24.17 1.27 -63.30
C LEU A 629 23.86 -0.23 -63.36
N GLY A 630 24.71 -1.01 -64.03
CA GLY A 630 24.63 -2.47 -63.99
C GLY A 630 25.02 -3.05 -62.62
N ASP A 631 24.70 -4.32 -62.36
CA ASP A 631 25.06 -4.97 -61.10
C ASP A 631 26.57 -4.98 -60.83
N LEU A 632 26.94 -4.91 -59.54
CA LEU A 632 28.34 -5.03 -59.13
C LEU A 632 28.81 -6.48 -59.36
N PRO A 633 29.89 -6.71 -60.12
CA PRO A 633 30.49 -8.02 -60.29
C PRO A 633 30.94 -8.61 -58.96
N VAL A 634 30.80 -9.94 -58.84
CA VAL A 634 31.22 -10.71 -57.66
C VAL A 634 32.75 -10.73 -57.52
N GLU A 635 33.48 -10.62 -58.63
CA GLU A 635 34.93 -10.59 -58.67
C GLU A 635 35.45 -9.15 -58.62
N SER A 636 36.41 -8.90 -57.72
CA SER A 636 37.09 -7.60 -57.63
C SER A 636 38.21 -7.50 -58.66
N VAL A 637 38.23 -6.45 -59.47
CA VAL A 637 39.35 -6.18 -60.40
C VAL A 637 40.57 -5.75 -59.57
N SER A 638 41.68 -6.49 -59.66
CA SER A 638 42.94 -6.08 -59.03
C SER A 638 43.50 -4.85 -59.75
N LEU A 639 44.02 -3.86 -59.00
CA LEU A 639 44.60 -2.62 -59.55
C LEU A 639 45.75 -2.87 -60.55
N GLU A 640 46.41 -4.03 -60.50
CA GLU A 640 47.41 -4.45 -61.48
C GLU A 640 46.84 -4.62 -62.90
N GLY A 641 45.54 -4.90 -63.05
CA GLY A 641 44.89 -5.04 -64.36
C GLY A 641 44.55 -3.70 -65.04
N VAL A 642 44.45 -2.59 -64.29
CA VAL A 642 44.02 -1.29 -64.83
C VAL A 642 45.19 -0.54 -65.47
N LEU A 643 46.41 -0.66 -64.91
CA LEU A 643 47.60 0.01 -65.46
C LEU A 643 48.09 -0.59 -66.79
N VAL A 644 47.71 -1.83 -67.12
CA VAL A 644 48.10 -2.47 -68.39
C VAL A 644 47.22 -2.00 -69.56
N GLY A 645 46.03 -1.43 -69.29
CA GLY A 645 45.08 -0.98 -70.32
C GLY A 645 45.32 0.43 -70.88
N MET A 646 46.10 1.28 -70.20
CA MET A 646 46.46 2.62 -70.69
C MET A 646 47.87 2.60 -71.31
N GLY A 647 47.96 2.17 -72.56
CA GLY A 647 49.19 2.25 -73.35
C GLY A 647 49.60 3.70 -73.61
N MET A 648 50.51 4.25 -72.79
CA MET A 648 51.37 5.36 -73.21
C MET A 648 52.57 4.78 -73.95
N ARG A 649 52.51 4.84 -75.28
CA ARG A 649 53.62 4.51 -76.19
C ARG A 649 54.50 5.76 -76.32
N MET A 650 55.72 5.70 -75.80
CA MET A 650 56.79 6.64 -76.16
C MET A 650 57.67 5.94 -77.21
N ASP A 651 57.61 6.41 -78.45
CA ASP A 651 58.38 5.89 -79.58
C ASP A 651 59.84 6.36 -79.52
N LEU A 652 60.78 5.41 -79.57
CA LEU A 652 62.13 5.60 -80.11
C LEU A 652 62.51 4.31 -80.85
N GLY A 653 62.74 4.44 -82.16
CA GLY A 653 62.89 3.31 -83.08
C GLY A 653 64.32 2.78 -83.23
N SER A 654 64.40 1.60 -83.87
CA SER A 654 65.40 1.17 -84.87
C SER A 654 65.50 -0.36 -84.92
N GLY A 655 65.56 -0.95 -86.12
CA GLY A 655 66.37 -2.15 -86.38
C GLY A 655 65.68 -3.53 -86.42
N ASP A 656 65.25 -3.90 -87.63
CA ASP A 656 65.43 -5.18 -88.35
C ASP A 656 65.34 -6.59 -87.69
N SER A 657 64.59 -7.44 -88.42
CA SER A 657 64.65 -8.91 -88.58
C SER A 657 64.41 -9.88 -87.40
N GLY A 658 63.59 -10.92 -87.65
CA GLY A 658 63.73 -12.22 -86.95
C GLY A 658 62.44 -12.94 -86.53
N ARG A 659 62.11 -13.99 -87.27
CA ARG A 659 61.11 -15.07 -87.02
C ARG A 659 61.27 -15.71 -85.62
N GLY A 660 60.17 -16.05 -84.93
CA GLY A 660 60.19 -17.00 -83.80
C GLY A 660 58.91 -17.06 -82.97
N SER A 661 58.23 -18.20 -83.02
CA SER A 661 57.04 -18.59 -82.25
C SER A 661 57.28 -18.70 -80.75
N GLY A 662 56.31 -18.29 -79.92
CA GLY A 662 56.28 -18.56 -78.49
C GLY A 662 55.21 -17.75 -77.75
N GLU A 663 53.97 -18.24 -77.75
CA GLU A 663 52.85 -17.68 -77.01
C GLU A 663 52.92 -18.21 -75.56
N GLU A 664 53.64 -17.51 -74.66
CA GLU A 664 53.55 -17.76 -73.22
C GLU A 664 52.41 -16.92 -72.62
N VAL A 665 51.25 -17.56 -72.46
CA VAL A 665 50.11 -17.04 -71.70
C VAL A 665 50.44 -17.12 -70.21
N PHE A 666 50.81 -15.99 -69.61
CA PHE A 666 50.90 -15.85 -68.16
C PHE A 666 49.49 -15.68 -67.58
N SER A 667 48.95 -16.73 -66.96
CA SER A 667 47.63 -16.72 -66.30
C SER A 667 47.70 -16.10 -64.90
N PRO A 668 46.94 -15.04 -64.57
CA PRO A 668 46.75 -14.59 -63.20
C PRO A 668 45.90 -15.59 -62.44
N ARG A 669 46.42 -16.06 -61.30
CA ARG A 669 45.79 -17.07 -60.46
C ARG A 669 44.52 -16.51 -59.81
N ALA A 670 43.35 -16.93 -60.31
CA ALA A 670 42.05 -16.65 -59.71
C ALA A 670 42.00 -17.18 -58.26
N LEU A 671 41.66 -16.32 -57.30
CA LEU A 671 41.37 -16.73 -55.92
C LEU A 671 40.00 -17.40 -55.88
N ARG A 672 39.99 -18.71 -55.61
CA ARG A 672 38.77 -19.54 -55.57
C ARG A 672 37.75 -19.06 -54.53
N ASN A 673 36.49 -19.06 -54.95
CA ASN A 673 35.28 -18.83 -54.14
C ASN A 673 35.24 -19.68 -52.86
N ALA A 674 34.95 -19.04 -51.74
CA ALA A 674 34.46 -19.70 -50.53
C ALA A 674 32.93 -19.83 -50.60
N LYS A 675 32.42 -21.01 -50.27
CA LYS A 675 30.99 -21.35 -50.28
C LYS A 675 30.17 -20.36 -49.45
N THR A 676 29.16 -19.76 -50.07
CA THR A 676 28.11 -18.97 -49.43
C THR A 676 27.12 -19.89 -48.73
N TRP A 677 26.67 -19.49 -47.53
CA TRP A 677 25.52 -20.08 -46.87
C TRP A 677 24.28 -19.29 -47.26
N ALA A 678 23.25 -19.99 -47.71
CA ALA A 678 21.94 -19.42 -47.99
C ALA A 678 21.39 -18.75 -46.71
N THR A 679 21.00 -17.49 -46.83
CA THR A 679 20.20 -16.78 -45.84
C THR A 679 18.78 -17.33 -45.89
N GLN A 680 18.31 -17.90 -44.78
CA GLN A 680 16.91 -18.28 -44.62
C GLN A 680 16.04 -17.04 -44.52
N ASP A 681 15.01 -17.03 -45.35
CA ASP A 681 13.95 -16.04 -45.43
C ASP A 681 13.19 -15.86 -44.12
N THR A 682 12.82 -14.60 -43.90
CA THR A 682 11.64 -14.10 -43.20
C THR A 682 10.55 -15.15 -42.90
N ILE A 683 10.36 -15.49 -41.63
CA ILE A 683 9.12 -16.11 -41.15
C ILE A 683 8.11 -14.98 -40.93
N VAL A 684 7.21 -14.80 -41.89
CA VAL A 684 5.93 -14.11 -41.70
C VAL A 684 4.95 -15.13 -41.15
N ALA A 685 4.58 -14.98 -39.88
CA ALA A 685 3.50 -15.75 -39.27
C ALA A 685 2.15 -15.13 -39.66
N CYS A 686 1.48 -15.70 -40.66
CA CYS A 686 0.05 -15.56 -40.86
C CYS A 686 -0.62 -16.87 -40.44
N SER A 687 -1.36 -16.86 -39.34
CA SER A 687 -2.29 -17.93 -38.98
C SER A 687 -3.54 -17.88 -39.87
N PRO A 688 -4.04 -19.04 -40.33
CA PRO A 688 -5.46 -19.24 -40.53
C PRO A 688 -5.98 -20.26 -39.51
N MET A 689 -6.98 -19.84 -38.73
CA MET A 689 -7.91 -20.75 -38.06
C MET A 689 -8.66 -21.54 -39.14
N ALA A 690 -8.54 -22.86 -39.12
CA ALA A 690 -9.47 -23.76 -39.79
C ALA A 690 -9.73 -24.96 -38.89
N SER A 691 -10.94 -24.96 -38.30
CA SER A 691 -11.56 -26.08 -37.60
C SER A 691 -11.68 -27.29 -38.53
N LYS A 692 -11.31 -28.48 -38.04
CA LYS A 692 -11.80 -29.75 -38.57
C LYS A 692 -12.31 -30.62 -37.44
N GLU A 693 -13.62 -30.83 -37.51
CA GLU A 693 -14.36 -31.91 -36.86
C GLU A 693 -13.70 -33.26 -37.18
N SER A 694 -13.56 -34.10 -36.15
CA SER A 694 -13.36 -35.53 -36.29
C SER A 694 -14.53 -36.25 -35.62
N GLY A 695 -15.48 -36.70 -36.42
CA GLY A 695 -16.35 -37.81 -36.05
C GLY A 695 -15.69 -39.12 -36.45
N LEU A 696 -15.67 -40.11 -35.54
CA LEU A 696 -16.00 -41.51 -35.83
C LEU A 696 -15.89 -42.38 -34.56
N LYS A 697 -17.07 -42.86 -34.14
CA LYS A 697 -17.42 -44.20 -33.64
C LYS A 697 -16.42 -44.95 -32.75
N GLY A 698 -16.89 -45.21 -31.53
CA GLY A 698 -16.41 -46.19 -30.55
C GLY A 698 -17.21 -46.02 -29.28
#